data_AF-A0A077R8J3-F1
#
_entry.id   AF-A0A077R8J3-F1
#
_cell.length_a   1.000
_cell.length_b   1.000
_cell.length_c   1.000
_cell.angle_alpha   90.00
_cell.angle_beta   90.00
_cell.angle_gamma   90.00
#
_symmetry.space_group_name_H-M   'P 1'
#
loop_
_entity.id
_entity.type
_entity.pdbx_description
1 polymer ?
#
loop_
_entity_poly.entity_id
_entity_poly.type
_entity_poly.pdbx_seq_one_letter_code
_entity_poly.pdbx_strand_id
1 'polypeptide(L)'
;MSRFFGRLSRTPSTHSINSQASAEPLPSKTSQILTKPAPGCTPKPPAPLTAQQESKLAELENYIRSFASENPPAQDYKKWEERWLSEHNLYQRYLRAAKGDLESAKKRIKSTLDWRRNFRPDIIAPGSVSHEAKTGKQVISGFDNEGRPLIYLRPARENTSPSNDQVRYLVWTLERAIDFMPEGVENYAIIIDYKGATSQSNPSLSTARAVANILQNHYVERLGRALVVNVPWFINAFFTAITPFLDPVTKDKTRFNANLVDFVPKEQLDAELAGGRYNYEFDFNTYWNTLIEVGNIAEDGTRRTDGNVQEKKDVSHVEREVHGQNTVQGAAVQKHADAIAASQLTGEGATIGVGAAAGTTAALAVVGGAAGADSAAANGKGSTGYKYLRNRTDYEELLSRYDTFLFDCDGVLWSGDETIPNVVSVLQKLRQRGKSVIFVTNNASKSRQTYLKKFAGMNIQASLDEVFSSSYASAVYLKKVLDFPADRKVYVLGMHGIEEELDAEGILHVGGTNEQDNKFLPALDFTSLQNDDAIDPKVGAVVCGFDMHMSYIKIAKAFKHLTRPGFDGPVEANASGGGCHFILTNDDSTFPAKGGPWPGAGSLSAPLVFSTKRTPTIVGKPHKPMLDCIIATKNFDPKRAIMVGDRLNTDIEFAKAGGIASMLVLTGISKRDEIEGPHAKTVPDYLIDSLGDLDAVP
;
A
#
# COMPACT_ATOMS: atom_id res chain seq x y z
N MET A 1 -24.38 3.33 -14.14
CA MET A 1 -23.16 4.13 -14.42
C MET A 1 -23.30 5.07 -15.62
N SER A 2 -23.81 4.63 -16.78
CA SER A 2 -23.99 5.48 -17.97
C SER A 2 -24.82 6.78 -17.74
N ARG A 3 -25.91 6.74 -16.95
CA ARG A 3 -26.69 7.94 -16.59
C ARG A 3 -25.97 8.93 -15.66
N PHE A 4 -24.96 8.47 -14.91
CA PHE A 4 -24.17 9.32 -14.01
C PHE A 4 -23.09 10.07 -14.80
N PHE A 5 -22.44 9.40 -15.76
CA PHE A 5 -21.48 10.02 -16.69
C PHE A 5 -22.16 10.93 -17.73
N GLY A 6 -23.39 10.64 -18.15
CA GLY A 6 -24.15 11.49 -19.06
C GLY A 6 -24.44 12.90 -18.51
N ARG A 7 -24.61 13.04 -17.18
CA ARG A 7 -24.79 14.35 -16.52
C ARG A 7 -23.50 15.16 -16.39
N LEU A 8 -22.33 14.52 -16.49
CA LEU A 8 -21.02 15.17 -16.45
C LEU A 8 -20.58 15.76 -17.81
N SER A 9 -21.29 15.41 -18.90
CA SER A 9 -20.90 15.76 -20.28
C SER A 9 -21.51 17.06 -20.83
N ARG A 10 -22.30 17.79 -20.03
CA ARG A 10 -22.82 19.10 -20.43
C ARG A 10 -21.99 20.21 -19.79
N THR A 11 -20.96 20.64 -20.50
CA THR A 11 -20.42 22.00 -20.37
C THR A 11 -21.54 22.98 -20.70
N PRO A 12 -22.00 23.85 -19.78
CA PRO A 12 -22.62 25.08 -20.21
C PRO A 12 -21.52 25.89 -20.89
N SER A 13 -21.84 26.41 -22.08
CA SER A 13 -21.05 27.40 -22.78
C SER A 13 -20.65 28.54 -21.83
N THR A 14 -19.46 29.08 -22.06
CA THR A 14 -18.96 30.34 -21.50
C THR A 14 -19.95 31.48 -21.75
N HIS A 15 -20.97 31.58 -20.90
CA HIS A 15 -21.70 32.81 -20.70
C HIS A 15 -21.12 33.48 -19.46
N SER A 16 -20.33 34.51 -19.74
CA SER A 16 -20.11 35.65 -18.87
C SER A 16 -21.43 36.08 -18.24
N ILE A 17 -21.64 35.74 -16.97
CA ILE A 17 -22.67 36.34 -16.14
C ILE A 17 -22.13 37.72 -15.74
N ASN A 18 -22.39 38.72 -16.57
CA ASN A 18 -22.58 40.07 -16.07
C ASN A 18 -23.99 40.12 -15.49
N SER A 19 -24.10 40.19 -14.17
CA SER A 19 -25.27 40.77 -13.52
C SER A 19 -24.84 41.48 -12.24
N GLN A 20 -24.98 42.79 -12.30
CA GLN A 20 -24.81 43.75 -11.21
C GLN A 20 -25.58 43.31 -9.95
N ALA A 21 -24.90 43.34 -8.81
CA ALA A 21 -25.49 43.60 -7.50
C ALA A 21 -24.41 44.29 -6.65
N SER A 22 -24.75 45.45 -6.10
CA SER A 22 -23.97 46.29 -5.19
C SER A 22 -23.09 45.49 -4.23
N ALA A 23 -21.79 45.39 -4.52
CA ALA A 23 -20.85 44.78 -3.58
C ALA A 23 -20.46 45.86 -2.56
N GLU A 24 -21.04 45.79 -1.36
CA GLU A 24 -20.42 46.42 -0.20
C GLU A 24 -18.92 46.07 -0.17
N PRO A 25 -18.05 47.02 0.20
CA PRO A 25 -16.62 46.76 0.26
C PRO A 25 -16.34 45.55 1.18
N LEU A 26 -15.36 44.73 0.79
CA LEU A 26 -14.89 43.66 1.66
C LEU A 26 -14.43 44.26 2.99
N PRO A 27 -14.68 43.57 4.12
CA PRO A 27 -14.08 43.93 5.40
C PRO A 27 -12.56 44.06 5.29
N SER A 28 -11.93 44.81 6.20
CA SER A 28 -10.47 44.89 6.29
C SER A 28 -9.87 43.49 6.43
N LYS A 29 -8.69 43.28 5.83
CA LYS A 29 -7.94 42.03 5.98
C LYS A 29 -7.70 41.73 7.47
N THR A 30 -7.77 40.45 7.81
CA THR A 30 -7.51 39.98 9.17
C THR A 30 -6.74 38.65 9.15
N SER A 31 -5.84 38.47 10.12
CA SER A 31 -5.18 37.19 10.38
C SER A 31 -5.85 36.37 11.48
N GLN A 32 -6.92 36.91 12.09
CA GLN A 32 -7.67 36.23 13.14
C GLN A 32 -8.55 35.13 12.57
N ILE A 33 -8.47 33.93 13.13
CA ILE A 33 -9.36 32.82 12.77
C ILE A 33 -10.71 32.94 13.45
N LEU A 34 -11.75 32.48 12.76
CA LEU A 34 -13.10 32.44 13.31
C LEU A 34 -13.25 31.17 14.15
N THR A 35 -13.34 31.34 15.47
CA THR A 35 -13.43 30.24 16.46
C THR A 35 -14.86 29.97 16.92
N LYS A 36 -15.84 30.76 16.46
CA LYS A 36 -17.26 30.60 16.82
C LYS A 36 -18.17 30.62 15.58
N PRO A 37 -19.26 29.84 15.60
CA PRO A 37 -20.25 29.86 14.53
C PRO A 37 -20.97 31.21 14.46
N ALA A 38 -21.48 31.55 13.28
CA ALA A 38 -22.30 32.74 13.10
C ALA A 38 -23.65 32.59 13.85
N PRO A 39 -24.25 33.70 14.31
CA PRO A 39 -25.59 33.66 14.88
C PRO A 39 -26.59 32.96 13.94
N GLY A 40 -27.35 32.00 14.47
CA GLY A 40 -28.34 31.23 13.70
C GLY A 40 -27.84 29.90 13.13
N CYS A 41 -26.54 29.59 13.21
CA CYS A 41 -26.07 28.23 12.93
C CYS A 41 -26.57 27.29 14.03
N THR A 42 -27.40 26.31 13.67
CA THR A 42 -27.93 25.34 14.63
C THR A 42 -27.54 23.92 14.21
N PRO A 43 -26.91 23.13 15.09
CA PRO A 43 -26.67 21.73 14.81
C PRO A 43 -28.00 21.02 14.59
N LYS A 44 -28.04 20.15 13.58
CA LYS A 44 -29.20 19.30 13.38
C LYS A 44 -29.37 18.38 14.59
N PRO A 45 -30.55 18.36 15.25
CA PRO A 45 -30.74 17.49 16.41
C PRO A 45 -30.57 16.02 15.98
N PRO A 46 -29.90 15.19 16.80
CA PRO A 46 -29.77 13.77 16.52
C PRO A 46 -31.15 13.12 16.52
N ALA A 47 -31.32 12.09 15.67
CA ALA A 47 -32.53 11.30 15.69
C ALA A 47 -32.69 10.62 17.06
N PRO A 48 -33.90 10.56 17.64
CA PRO A 48 -34.12 9.88 18.91
C PRO A 48 -33.75 8.40 18.78
N LEU A 49 -33.09 7.88 19.82
CA LEU A 49 -32.70 6.48 19.88
C LEU A 49 -33.91 5.60 20.21
N THR A 50 -33.99 4.44 19.57
CA THR A 50 -34.92 3.38 19.96
C THR A 50 -34.38 2.61 21.17
N ALA A 51 -35.24 1.98 21.96
CA ALA A 51 -34.82 1.14 23.10
C ALA A 51 -33.82 0.02 22.68
N GLN A 52 -33.95 -0.50 21.46
CA GLN A 52 -33.01 -1.47 20.90
C GLN A 52 -31.64 -0.86 20.63
N GLN A 53 -31.58 0.39 20.14
CA GLN A 53 -30.32 1.10 19.94
C GLN A 53 -29.67 1.45 21.27
N GLU A 54 -30.43 1.92 22.26
CA GLU A 54 -29.92 2.20 23.61
C GLU A 54 -29.27 0.95 24.24
N SER A 55 -29.95 -0.20 24.15
CA SER A 55 -29.39 -1.48 24.62
C SER A 55 -28.09 -1.85 23.90
N LYS A 56 -28.03 -1.74 22.57
CA LYS A 56 -26.82 -2.00 21.79
C LYS A 56 -25.67 -1.05 22.14
N LEU A 57 -25.97 0.22 22.43
CA LEU A 57 -24.97 1.21 22.83
C LEU A 57 -24.38 0.88 24.19
N ALA A 58 -25.22 0.51 25.17
CA ALA A 58 -24.76 0.07 26.49
C ALA A 58 -23.89 -1.19 26.39
N GLU A 59 -24.28 -2.17 25.55
CA GLU A 59 -23.46 -3.36 25.32
C GLU A 59 -22.11 -3.04 24.66
N LEU A 60 -22.11 -2.13 23.66
CA LEU A 60 -20.89 -1.70 22.98
C LEU A 60 -19.93 -0.97 23.94
N GLU A 61 -20.46 -0.09 24.79
CA GLU A 61 -19.70 0.60 25.83
C GLU A 61 -19.10 -0.38 26.83
N ASN A 62 -19.92 -1.28 27.38
CA ASN A 62 -19.46 -2.30 28.32
C ASN A 62 -18.37 -3.18 27.72
N TYR A 63 -18.53 -3.62 26.46
CA TYR A 63 -17.55 -4.42 25.75
C TYR A 63 -16.18 -3.72 25.67
N ILE A 64 -16.15 -2.49 25.15
CA ILE A 64 -14.87 -1.82 24.90
C ILE A 64 -14.21 -1.33 26.19
N ARG A 65 -15.00 -0.91 27.19
CA ARG A 65 -14.47 -0.54 28.52
C ARG A 65 -13.92 -1.76 29.26
N SER A 66 -14.58 -2.92 29.17
CA SER A 66 -14.06 -4.17 29.74
C SER A 66 -12.75 -4.58 29.06
N PHE A 67 -12.71 -4.55 27.72
CA PHE A 67 -11.50 -4.83 26.96
C PHE A 67 -10.34 -3.89 27.33
N ALA A 68 -10.62 -2.58 27.46
CA ALA A 68 -9.63 -1.58 27.85
C ALA A 68 -9.11 -1.79 29.28
N SER A 69 -9.96 -2.24 30.20
CA SER A 69 -9.58 -2.58 31.57
C SER A 69 -8.72 -3.86 31.65
N GLU A 70 -9.06 -4.89 30.87
CA GLU A 70 -8.32 -6.16 30.81
C GLU A 70 -6.98 -6.01 30.08
N ASN A 71 -6.92 -5.10 29.10
CA ASN A 71 -5.76 -4.85 28.26
C ASN A 71 -5.39 -3.36 28.33
N PRO A 72 -4.86 -2.87 29.47
CA PRO A 72 -4.60 -1.45 29.65
C PRO A 72 -3.52 -0.94 28.67
N PRO A 73 -3.62 0.32 28.21
CA PRO A 73 -2.57 0.94 27.39
C PRO A 73 -1.33 1.22 28.25
N ALA A 74 -0.25 1.66 27.60
CA ALA A 74 0.90 2.21 28.31
C ALA A 74 0.46 3.34 29.27
N GLN A 75 1.12 3.43 30.43
CA GLN A 75 0.70 4.29 31.53
C GLN A 75 0.61 5.78 31.14
N ASP A 76 1.47 6.21 30.22
CA ASP A 76 1.51 7.57 29.69
C ASP A 76 0.32 7.91 28.77
N TYR A 77 -0.38 6.90 28.23
CA TYR A 77 -1.52 7.07 27.35
C TYR A 77 -2.89 6.84 28.00
N LYS A 78 -2.93 6.20 29.18
CA LYS A 78 -4.18 5.80 29.86
C LYS A 78 -5.21 6.93 30.01
N LYS A 79 -4.78 8.13 30.37
CA LYS A 79 -5.68 9.30 30.53
C LYS A 79 -6.32 9.76 29.21
N TRP A 80 -5.61 9.61 28.08
CA TRP A 80 -6.10 10.03 26.77
C TRP A 80 -7.07 9.01 26.20
N GLU A 81 -6.81 7.73 26.45
CA GLU A 81 -7.76 6.67 26.17
C GLU A 81 -9.07 6.87 26.94
N GLU A 82 -9.01 7.16 28.25
CA GLU A 82 -10.22 7.39 29.04
C GLU A 82 -10.99 8.63 28.57
N ARG A 83 -10.29 9.71 28.19
CA ARG A 83 -10.89 10.90 27.58
C ARG A 83 -11.64 10.54 26.29
N TRP A 84 -11.05 9.71 25.44
CA TRP A 84 -11.69 9.27 24.20
C TRP A 84 -12.90 8.38 24.45
N LEU A 85 -12.79 7.39 25.35
CA LEU A 85 -13.90 6.51 25.74
C LEU A 85 -15.06 7.27 26.39
N SER A 86 -14.79 8.41 27.01
CA SER A 86 -15.80 9.27 27.64
C SER A 86 -16.40 10.31 26.71
N GLU A 87 -16.07 10.27 25.41
CA GLU A 87 -16.64 11.22 24.45
C GLU A 87 -18.15 10.97 24.23
N HIS A 88 -18.96 12.02 24.40
CA HIS A 88 -20.42 11.99 24.52
C HIS A 88 -21.18 11.13 23.47
N ASN A 89 -20.69 11.05 22.25
CA ASN A 89 -21.33 10.37 21.12
C ASN A 89 -20.47 9.27 20.48
N LEU A 90 -19.40 8.83 21.15
CA LEU A 90 -18.47 7.84 20.62
C LEU A 90 -19.20 6.58 20.14
N TYR A 91 -19.94 5.94 21.04
CA TYR A 91 -20.60 4.66 20.77
C TYR A 91 -21.65 4.78 19.66
N GLN A 92 -22.36 5.92 19.63
CA GLN A 92 -23.36 6.20 18.59
C GLN A 92 -22.73 6.28 17.21
N ARG A 93 -21.59 6.96 17.07
CA ARG A 93 -20.85 7.03 15.80
C ARG A 93 -20.46 5.65 15.29
N TYR A 94 -19.89 4.82 16.15
CA TYR A 94 -19.45 3.47 15.75
C TYR A 94 -20.63 2.56 15.40
N LEU A 95 -21.75 2.68 16.11
CA LEU A 95 -22.96 1.92 15.78
C LEU A 95 -23.59 2.41 14.46
N ARG A 96 -23.62 3.72 14.18
CA ARG A 96 -24.08 4.27 12.89
C ARG A 96 -23.18 3.84 11.73
N ALA A 97 -21.86 3.89 11.91
CA ALA A 97 -20.90 3.43 10.91
C ALA A 97 -21.05 1.93 10.60
N ALA A 98 -21.42 1.14 11.60
CA ALA A 98 -21.73 -0.28 11.46
C ALA A 98 -23.17 -0.56 10.99
N LYS A 99 -23.96 0.47 10.64
CA LYS A 99 -25.36 0.35 10.21
C LYS A 99 -26.24 -0.40 11.21
N GLY A 100 -25.96 -0.23 12.52
CA GLY A 100 -26.69 -0.89 13.60
C GLY A 100 -26.26 -2.34 13.90
N ASP A 101 -25.27 -2.88 13.19
CA ASP A 101 -24.69 -4.20 13.48
C ASP A 101 -23.69 -4.11 14.64
N LEU A 102 -23.98 -4.84 15.72
CA LEU A 102 -23.23 -4.72 16.96
C LEU A 102 -21.84 -5.34 16.87
N GLU A 103 -21.70 -6.50 16.24
CA GLU A 103 -20.41 -7.19 16.12
C GLU A 103 -19.44 -6.43 15.21
N SER A 104 -19.94 -5.86 14.10
CA SER A 104 -19.15 -4.93 13.29
C SER A 104 -18.77 -3.66 14.05
N ALA A 105 -19.65 -3.13 14.91
CA ALA A 105 -19.34 -1.97 15.74
C ALA A 105 -18.24 -2.30 16.76
N LYS A 106 -18.31 -3.44 17.46
CA LYS A 106 -17.30 -3.96 18.39
C LYS A 106 -15.93 -4.07 17.72
N LYS A 107 -15.88 -4.69 16.53
CA LYS A 107 -14.64 -4.79 15.75
C LYS A 107 -14.05 -3.43 15.39
N ARG A 108 -14.87 -2.51 14.88
CA ARG A 108 -14.42 -1.17 14.45
C ARG A 108 -13.90 -0.34 15.62
N ILE A 109 -14.65 -0.28 16.72
CA ILE A 109 -14.25 0.53 17.88
C ILE A 109 -12.97 -0.01 18.54
N LYS A 110 -12.82 -1.34 18.61
CA LYS A 110 -11.59 -1.99 19.07
C LYS A 110 -10.41 -1.68 18.15
N SER A 111 -10.59 -1.79 16.83
CA SER A 111 -9.55 -1.46 15.86
C SER A 111 -9.10 -0.01 15.98
N THR A 112 -10.01 0.93 16.22
CA THR A 112 -9.64 2.32 16.48
C THR A 112 -8.97 2.52 17.83
N LEU A 113 -9.40 1.83 18.89
CA LEU A 113 -8.73 1.87 20.19
C LEU A 113 -7.26 1.44 20.05
N ASP A 114 -7.02 0.29 19.42
CA ASP A 114 -5.68 -0.23 19.14
C ASP A 114 -4.87 0.76 18.28
N TRP A 115 -5.49 1.34 17.25
CA TRP A 115 -4.85 2.39 16.44
C TRP A 115 -4.50 3.63 17.24
N ARG A 116 -5.38 4.14 18.12
CA ARG A 116 -5.11 5.34 18.93
C ARG A 116 -3.96 5.10 19.92
N ARG A 117 -3.87 3.90 20.52
CA ARG A 117 -2.75 3.52 21.40
C ARG A 117 -1.40 3.58 20.69
N ASN A 118 -1.40 3.22 19.41
CA ASN A 118 -0.23 3.13 18.55
C ASN A 118 0.11 4.51 17.93
N PHE A 119 -0.82 5.11 17.19
CA PHE A 119 -0.63 6.37 16.46
C PHE A 119 -0.58 7.60 17.39
N ARG A 120 -1.26 7.51 18.54
CA ARG A 120 -1.28 8.53 19.61
C ARG A 120 -1.76 9.93 19.15
N PRO A 121 -2.92 10.04 18.47
CA PRO A 121 -3.41 11.30 17.92
C PRO A 121 -3.67 12.38 18.98
N ASP A 122 -3.98 11.98 20.22
CA ASP A 122 -4.28 12.89 21.33
C ASP A 122 -3.08 13.72 21.82
N ILE A 123 -1.85 13.28 21.52
CA ILE A 123 -0.60 13.86 22.05
C ILE A 123 0.44 14.18 20.97
N ILE A 124 -0.01 14.50 19.76
CA ILE A 124 0.91 14.96 18.70
C ILE A 124 1.47 16.34 19.10
N ALA A 125 2.78 16.39 19.38
CA ALA A 125 3.48 17.60 19.76
C ALA A 125 3.40 18.67 18.64
N PRO A 126 2.96 19.90 18.92
CA PRO A 126 2.86 20.96 17.90
C PRO A 126 4.19 21.19 17.17
N GLY A 127 5.32 21.16 17.89
CA GLY A 127 6.64 21.34 17.29
C GLY A 127 6.95 20.33 16.17
N SER A 128 6.48 19.08 16.29
CA SER A 128 6.74 18.00 15.33
C SER A 128 6.10 18.24 13.96
N VAL A 129 4.95 18.91 13.90
CA VAL A 129 4.15 19.09 12.67
C VAL A 129 4.05 20.55 12.22
N SER A 130 4.54 21.51 13.02
CA SER A 130 4.41 22.95 12.73
C SER A 130 5.03 23.40 11.39
N HIS A 131 6.04 22.70 10.90
CA HIS A 131 6.68 23.01 9.61
C HIS A 131 5.75 22.73 8.42
N GLU A 132 4.86 21.74 8.54
CA GLU A 132 3.83 21.42 7.54
C GLU A 132 2.75 22.52 7.45
N ALA A 133 2.55 23.30 8.50
CA ALA A 133 1.52 24.34 8.56
C ALA A 133 1.97 25.70 7.98
N LYS A 134 3.26 25.87 7.64
CA LYS A 134 3.89 27.18 7.34
C LYS A 134 3.25 27.97 6.20
N THR A 135 2.59 27.32 5.26
CA THR A 135 1.96 27.96 4.09
C THR A 135 0.43 28.03 4.16
N GLY A 136 -0.18 27.50 5.21
CA GLY A 136 -1.63 27.42 5.32
C GLY A 136 -2.24 26.48 4.28
N LYS A 137 -1.56 25.37 3.96
CA LYS A 137 -2.10 24.30 3.10
C LYS A 137 -3.30 23.57 3.72
N GLN A 138 -3.38 23.59 5.04
CA GLN A 138 -4.57 23.21 5.80
C GLN A 138 -4.89 24.35 6.79
N VAL A 139 -6.13 24.85 6.78
CA VAL A 139 -6.57 25.94 7.67
C VAL A 139 -7.90 25.56 8.30
N ILE A 140 -8.02 25.76 9.61
CA ILE A 140 -9.28 25.63 10.35
C ILE A 140 -9.74 27.05 10.66
N SER A 141 -10.85 27.47 10.07
CA SER A 141 -11.45 28.78 10.34
C SER A 141 -12.91 28.78 9.91
N GLY A 142 -13.79 29.19 10.82
CA GLY A 142 -15.19 29.40 10.52
C GLY A 142 -16.03 28.11 10.47
N PHE A 143 -17.34 28.28 10.23
CA PHE A 143 -18.36 27.25 10.44
C PHE A 143 -19.40 27.22 9.32
N ASP A 144 -19.91 26.02 9.00
CA ASP A 144 -21.04 25.83 8.08
C ASP A 144 -22.40 26.19 8.74
N ASN A 145 -23.48 26.16 7.96
CA ASN A 145 -24.84 26.48 8.44
C ASN A 145 -25.33 25.57 9.57
N GLU A 146 -24.73 24.39 9.75
CA GLU A 146 -25.06 23.42 10.81
C GLU A 146 -24.09 23.54 12.00
N GLY A 147 -23.22 24.57 12.03
CA GLY A 147 -22.24 24.79 13.08
C GLY A 147 -21.03 23.87 13.02
N ARG A 148 -20.78 23.19 11.89
CA ARG A 148 -19.59 22.34 11.71
C ARG A 148 -18.36 23.21 11.45
N PRO A 149 -17.24 23.00 12.16
CA PRO A 149 -16.00 23.71 11.85
C PRO A 149 -15.51 23.38 10.43
N LEU A 150 -15.02 24.40 9.73
CA LEU A 150 -14.51 24.29 8.37
C LEU A 150 -13.02 23.97 8.37
N ILE A 151 -12.64 23.00 7.55
CA ILE A 151 -11.25 22.70 7.22
C ILE A 151 -11.04 23.04 5.74
N TYR A 152 -10.22 24.06 5.47
CA TYR A 152 -9.77 24.39 4.12
C TYR A 152 -8.54 23.56 3.79
N LEU A 153 -8.61 22.79 2.71
CA LEU A 153 -7.49 22.09 2.10
C LEU A 153 -7.12 22.79 0.80
N ARG A 154 -5.89 23.29 0.71
CA ARG A 154 -5.38 24.07 -0.43
C ARG A 154 -4.13 23.37 -1.00
N PRO A 155 -4.29 22.37 -1.89
CA PRO A 155 -3.16 21.61 -2.43
C PRO A 155 -2.09 22.48 -3.08
N ALA A 156 -2.49 23.59 -3.73
CA ALA A 156 -1.57 24.55 -4.34
C ALA A 156 -0.54 25.17 -3.38
N ARG A 157 -0.81 25.13 -2.07
CA ARG A 157 0.08 25.65 -1.02
C ARG A 157 0.98 24.58 -0.42
N GLU A 158 1.10 23.40 -1.05
CA GLU A 158 2.01 22.35 -0.62
C GLU A 158 3.47 22.87 -0.53
N ASN A 159 4.10 22.64 0.61
CA ASN A 159 5.36 23.25 1.01
C ASN A 159 6.40 22.24 1.49
N THR A 160 6.02 20.97 1.56
CA THR A 160 6.91 19.89 1.97
C THR A 160 6.90 18.78 0.92
N SER A 161 8.00 18.02 0.87
CA SER A 161 8.02 16.78 0.10
C SER A 161 7.20 15.70 0.83
N PRO A 162 6.62 14.71 0.11
CA PRO A 162 5.84 13.64 0.74
C PRO A 162 6.57 12.96 1.90
N SER A 163 5.97 12.99 3.09
CA SER A 163 6.56 12.53 4.36
C SER A 163 5.49 11.94 5.29
N ASN A 164 5.92 11.27 6.36
CA ASN A 164 5.02 10.84 7.45
C ASN A 164 4.42 12.04 8.19
N ASP A 165 5.14 13.16 8.23
CA ASP A 165 4.74 14.38 8.91
C ASP A 165 3.50 14.99 8.27
N GLN A 166 3.29 14.82 6.96
CA GLN A 166 2.05 15.20 6.27
C GLN A 166 0.82 14.45 6.79
N VAL A 167 0.95 13.14 7.06
CA VAL A 167 -0.14 12.33 7.61
C VAL A 167 -0.39 12.71 9.07
N ARG A 168 0.67 12.89 9.86
CA ARG A 168 0.56 13.36 11.25
C ARG A 168 -0.06 14.75 11.34
N TYR A 169 0.31 15.67 10.44
CA TYR A 169 -0.24 17.02 10.38
C TYR A 169 -1.71 17.02 9.99
N LEU A 170 -2.13 16.17 9.04
CA LEU A 170 -3.55 16.01 8.76
C LEU A 170 -4.31 15.52 9.99
N VAL A 171 -3.83 14.46 10.65
CA VAL A 171 -4.48 13.93 11.85
C VAL A 171 -4.51 14.98 12.96
N TRP A 172 -3.43 15.73 13.15
CA TRP A 172 -3.38 16.87 14.05
C TRP A 172 -4.46 17.89 13.71
N THR A 173 -4.62 18.24 12.43
CA THR A 173 -5.67 19.15 11.96
C THR A 173 -7.08 18.62 12.23
N LEU A 174 -7.32 17.32 12.03
CA LEU A 174 -8.62 16.70 12.34
C LEU A 174 -8.93 16.75 13.85
N GLU A 175 -7.95 16.47 14.70
CA GLU A 175 -8.11 16.56 16.16
C GLU A 175 -8.32 18.02 16.62
N ARG A 176 -7.64 19.00 15.99
CA ARG A 176 -7.90 20.42 16.24
C ARG A 176 -9.29 20.84 15.75
N ALA A 177 -9.78 20.30 14.64
CA ALA A 177 -11.15 20.59 14.19
C ALA A 177 -12.19 20.04 15.17
N ILE A 178 -11.91 18.91 15.82
CA ILE A 178 -12.75 18.38 16.91
C ILE A 178 -12.76 19.33 18.11
N ASP A 179 -11.62 19.94 18.44
CA ASP A 179 -11.53 20.95 19.53
C ASP A 179 -12.39 22.20 19.25
N PHE A 180 -12.67 22.50 17.98
CA PHE A 180 -13.50 23.62 17.57
C PHE A 180 -15.00 23.28 17.53
N MET A 181 -15.41 22.02 17.76
CA MET A 181 -16.81 21.63 17.68
C MET A 181 -17.64 22.28 18.80
N PRO A 182 -18.68 23.06 18.47
CA PRO A 182 -19.65 23.53 19.46
C PRO A 182 -20.40 22.36 20.11
N GLU A 183 -21.05 22.62 21.24
CA GLU A 183 -21.91 21.64 21.89
C GLU A 183 -23.00 21.13 20.93
N GLY A 184 -23.18 19.81 20.85
CA GLY A 184 -24.13 19.16 19.95
C GLY A 184 -23.64 18.97 18.51
N VAL A 185 -22.45 19.46 18.15
CA VAL A 185 -21.83 19.23 16.83
C VAL A 185 -20.86 18.06 16.91
N GLU A 186 -20.99 17.11 15.99
CA GLU A 186 -20.13 15.91 15.95
C GLU A 186 -19.25 15.79 14.70
N ASN A 187 -19.46 16.70 13.74
CA ASN A 187 -18.86 16.66 12.41
C ASN A 187 -18.12 17.95 12.07
N TYR A 188 -17.12 17.83 11.21
CA TYR A 188 -16.52 18.96 10.48
C TYR A 188 -16.96 18.94 9.01
N ALA A 189 -16.78 20.08 8.34
CA ALA A 189 -16.94 20.20 6.89
C ALA A 189 -15.59 20.54 6.25
N ILE A 190 -15.27 19.90 5.13
CA ILE A 190 -14.01 20.09 4.41
C ILE A 190 -14.29 20.85 3.12
N ILE A 191 -13.56 21.94 2.89
CA ILE A 191 -13.53 22.66 1.61
C ILE A 191 -12.18 22.39 0.95
N ILE A 192 -12.21 21.80 -0.25
CA ILE A 192 -11.00 21.52 -1.04
C ILE A 192 -10.95 22.51 -2.20
N ASP A 193 -9.96 23.40 -2.16
CA ASP A 193 -9.75 24.43 -3.18
C ASP A 193 -8.53 24.10 -4.04
N TYR A 194 -8.78 23.73 -5.30
CA TYR A 194 -7.73 23.42 -6.27
C TYR A 194 -7.24 24.64 -7.07
N LYS A 195 -7.62 25.87 -6.69
CA LYS A 195 -7.13 27.09 -7.34
C LYS A 195 -5.60 27.14 -7.31
N GLY A 196 -4.99 27.18 -8.49
CA GLY A 196 -3.53 27.20 -8.65
C GLY A 196 -2.84 25.84 -8.42
N ALA A 197 -3.59 24.75 -8.20
CA ALA A 197 -3.02 23.43 -8.01
C ALA A 197 -2.44 22.87 -9.33
N THR A 198 -1.28 22.24 -9.23
CA THR A 198 -0.59 21.56 -10.34
C THR A 198 -0.59 20.04 -10.09
N SER A 199 -0.12 19.25 -11.05
CA SER A 199 0.04 17.81 -10.85
C SER A 199 1.05 17.47 -9.74
N GLN A 200 2.02 18.35 -9.49
CA GLN A 200 3.06 18.19 -8.46
C GLN A 200 2.60 18.61 -7.06
N SER A 201 1.56 19.43 -6.95
CA SER A 201 1.02 19.90 -5.67
C SER A 201 -0.02 18.95 -5.07
N ASN A 202 -0.26 17.80 -5.71
CA ASN A 202 -1.16 16.78 -5.18
C ASN A 202 -0.40 15.84 -4.24
N PRO A 203 -1.04 15.39 -3.15
CA PRO A 203 -0.46 14.36 -2.31
C PRO A 203 -0.20 13.10 -3.14
N SER A 204 0.89 12.41 -2.84
CA SER A 204 1.20 11.12 -3.45
C SER A 204 0.03 10.12 -3.27
N LEU A 205 -0.12 9.15 -4.17
CA LEU A 205 -1.21 8.17 -4.09
C LEU A 205 -1.15 7.34 -2.79
N SER A 206 0.05 7.10 -2.24
CA SER A 206 0.25 6.43 -0.94
C SER A 206 -0.22 7.30 0.22
N THR A 207 0.14 8.58 0.24
CA THR A 207 -0.37 9.54 1.24
C THR A 207 -1.89 9.62 1.16
N ALA A 208 -2.46 9.72 -0.04
CA ALA A 208 -3.91 9.75 -0.25
C ALA A 208 -4.62 8.46 0.25
N ARG A 209 -4.02 7.27 0.04
CA ARG A 209 -4.54 6.00 0.55
C ARG A 209 -4.45 5.88 2.06
N ALA A 210 -3.33 6.27 2.67
CA ALA A 210 -3.17 6.26 4.12
C ALA A 210 -4.19 7.21 4.80
N VAL A 211 -4.35 8.41 4.24
CA VAL A 211 -5.37 9.38 4.67
C VAL A 211 -6.78 8.80 4.52
N ALA A 212 -7.10 8.22 3.36
CA ALA A 212 -8.41 7.60 3.13
C ALA A 212 -8.69 6.47 4.15
N ASN A 213 -7.69 5.63 4.42
CA ASN A 213 -7.79 4.54 5.41
C ASN A 213 -8.05 5.08 6.83
N ILE A 214 -7.31 6.11 7.25
CA ILE A 214 -7.49 6.75 8.57
C ILE A 214 -8.90 7.36 8.69
N LEU A 215 -9.35 8.09 7.67
CA LEU A 215 -10.67 8.71 7.66
C LEU A 215 -11.79 7.65 7.67
N GLN A 216 -11.65 6.58 6.88
CA GLN A 216 -12.66 5.55 6.72
C GLN A 216 -12.78 4.63 7.95
N ASN A 217 -11.66 4.34 8.63
CA ASN A 217 -11.64 3.34 9.69
C ASN A 217 -11.57 3.94 11.09
N HIS A 218 -10.96 5.13 11.27
CA HIS A 218 -10.67 5.68 12.61
C HIS A 218 -11.42 6.98 12.92
N TYR A 219 -11.75 7.79 11.90
CA TYR A 219 -12.61 8.98 12.04
C TYR A 219 -14.02 8.75 11.48
N VAL A 220 -14.60 7.59 11.79
CA VAL A 220 -15.95 7.22 11.34
C VAL A 220 -16.98 8.26 11.79
N GLU A 221 -17.93 8.55 10.91
CA GLU A 221 -19.01 9.51 11.18
C GLU A 221 -18.53 10.91 11.61
N ARG A 222 -17.30 11.32 11.27
CA ARG A 222 -16.78 12.69 11.51
C ARG A 222 -16.91 13.63 10.32
N LEU A 223 -16.81 13.11 9.10
CA LEU A 223 -17.05 13.93 7.90
C LEU A 223 -18.56 14.18 7.72
N GLY A 224 -18.96 15.44 7.88
CA GLY A 224 -20.33 15.89 7.60
C GLY A 224 -20.52 16.21 6.12
N ARG A 225 -19.59 16.99 5.55
CA ARG A 225 -19.66 17.47 4.16
C ARG A 225 -18.27 17.68 3.56
N ALA A 226 -18.12 17.38 2.27
CA ALA A 226 -16.94 17.72 1.48
C ALA A 226 -17.34 18.57 0.26
N LEU A 227 -16.80 19.78 0.16
CA LEU A 227 -17.09 20.74 -0.91
C LEU A 227 -15.82 20.92 -1.76
N VAL A 228 -15.88 20.56 -3.03
CA VAL A 228 -14.72 20.64 -3.94
C VAL A 228 -14.96 21.74 -4.96
N VAL A 229 -14.04 22.71 -5.03
CA VAL A 229 -14.13 23.88 -5.90
C VAL A 229 -12.85 24.10 -6.70
N ASN A 230 -12.96 24.90 -7.77
CA ASN A 230 -11.86 25.26 -8.66
C ASN A 230 -11.13 24.05 -9.27
N VAL A 231 -11.85 22.96 -9.55
CA VAL A 231 -11.29 21.68 -10.02
C VAL A 231 -10.72 21.80 -11.43
N PRO A 232 -9.40 21.61 -11.65
CA PRO A 232 -8.80 21.54 -12.97
C PRO A 232 -9.29 20.32 -13.75
N TRP A 233 -9.37 20.44 -15.08
CA TRP A 233 -9.88 19.38 -15.96
C TRP A 233 -9.13 18.04 -15.81
N PHE A 234 -7.84 18.06 -15.47
CA PHE A 234 -7.01 16.86 -15.26
C PHE A 234 -7.20 16.18 -13.89
N ILE A 235 -7.76 16.87 -12.89
CA ILE A 235 -8.05 16.31 -11.55
C ILE A 235 -9.23 15.34 -11.58
N ASN A 236 -10.10 15.43 -12.59
CA ASN A 236 -11.15 14.45 -12.81
C ASN A 236 -10.61 13.02 -13.01
N ALA A 237 -9.40 12.85 -13.53
CA ALA A 237 -8.75 11.53 -13.63
C ALA A 237 -8.33 10.98 -12.25
N PHE A 238 -7.80 11.84 -11.37
CA PHE A 238 -7.47 11.48 -9.99
C PHE A 238 -8.72 11.12 -9.19
N PHE A 239 -9.79 11.90 -9.30
CA PHE A 239 -11.06 11.58 -8.63
C PHE A 239 -11.71 10.31 -9.19
N THR A 240 -11.67 10.10 -10.52
CA THR A 240 -12.18 8.85 -11.13
C THR A 240 -11.42 7.62 -10.65
N ALA A 241 -10.12 7.76 -10.35
CA ALA A 241 -9.30 6.69 -9.79
C ALA A 241 -9.59 6.41 -8.30
N ILE A 242 -9.93 7.41 -7.48
CA ILE A 242 -10.23 7.21 -6.04
C ILE A 242 -11.71 6.93 -5.74
N THR A 243 -12.62 7.32 -6.64
CA THR A 243 -14.07 7.15 -6.48
C THR A 243 -14.50 5.69 -6.23
N PRO A 244 -13.91 4.65 -6.85
CA PRO A 244 -14.23 3.25 -6.53
C PRO A 244 -14.00 2.88 -5.05
N PHE A 245 -13.09 3.58 -4.37
CA PHE A 245 -12.66 3.29 -3.00
C PHE A 245 -13.42 4.10 -1.94
N LEU A 246 -14.17 5.14 -2.33
CA LEU A 246 -15.05 5.86 -1.43
C LEU A 246 -16.33 5.06 -1.22
N ASP A 247 -16.70 4.84 0.04
CA ASP A 247 -17.97 4.21 0.38
C ASP A 247 -19.15 5.07 -0.14
N PRO A 248 -20.33 4.47 -0.41
CA PRO A 248 -21.48 5.20 -0.94
C PRO A 248 -21.91 6.42 -0.09
N VAL A 249 -21.77 6.36 1.23
CA VAL A 249 -22.15 7.47 2.13
C VAL A 249 -21.20 8.65 1.99
N THR A 250 -19.90 8.40 1.82
CA THR A 250 -18.91 9.47 1.56
C THR A 250 -19.10 10.11 0.17
N LYS A 251 -19.53 9.33 -0.84
CA LYS A 251 -19.92 9.87 -2.15
C LYS A 251 -21.11 10.83 -2.04
N ASP A 252 -22.12 10.45 -1.26
CA ASP A 252 -23.32 11.27 -1.06
C ASP A 252 -23.05 12.57 -0.31
N LYS A 253 -22.01 12.61 0.53
CA LYS A 253 -21.56 13.80 1.27
C LYS A 253 -20.65 14.75 0.48
N THR A 254 -20.16 14.32 -0.69
CA THR A 254 -19.27 15.11 -1.54
C THR A 254 -20.06 15.91 -2.58
N ARG A 255 -19.71 17.17 -2.78
CA ARG A 255 -20.30 18.04 -3.82
C ARG A 255 -19.20 18.75 -4.61
N PHE A 256 -19.31 18.71 -5.93
CA PHE A 256 -18.39 19.36 -6.87
C PHE A 256 -19.04 20.62 -7.45
N ASN A 257 -18.26 21.70 -7.54
CA ASN A 257 -18.69 22.98 -8.11
C ASN A 257 -20.01 23.50 -7.51
N ALA A 258 -20.23 23.23 -6.23
CA ALA A 258 -21.40 23.73 -5.51
C ALA A 258 -21.23 25.22 -5.21
N ASN A 259 -22.34 25.94 -5.13
CA ASN A 259 -22.35 27.31 -4.64
C ASN A 259 -22.11 27.29 -3.12
N LEU A 260 -20.92 27.71 -2.67
CA LEU A 260 -20.49 27.54 -1.28
C LEU A 260 -21.36 28.31 -0.28
N VAL A 261 -21.92 29.45 -0.68
CA VAL A 261 -22.79 30.28 0.18
C VAL A 261 -24.14 29.64 0.51
N ASP A 262 -24.51 28.56 -0.18
CA ASP A 262 -25.70 27.78 0.17
C ASP A 262 -25.46 26.91 1.42
N PHE A 263 -24.19 26.67 1.76
CA PHE A 263 -23.77 25.77 2.84
C PHE A 263 -23.03 26.49 3.97
N VAL A 264 -22.42 27.64 3.68
CA VAL A 264 -21.59 28.39 4.61
C VAL A 264 -22.05 29.85 4.65
N PRO A 265 -22.28 30.46 5.82
CA PRO A 265 -22.56 31.88 5.93
C PRO A 265 -21.44 32.71 5.28
N LYS A 266 -21.80 33.80 4.59
CA LYS A 266 -20.83 34.59 3.80
C LYS A 266 -19.70 35.15 4.67
N GLU A 267 -20.01 35.51 5.91
CA GLU A 267 -19.10 36.06 6.92
C GLU A 267 -18.17 34.99 7.51
N GLN A 268 -18.48 33.71 7.31
CA GLN A 268 -17.71 32.55 7.76
C GLN A 268 -16.90 31.90 6.61
N LEU A 269 -17.16 32.31 5.36
CA LEU A 269 -16.51 31.81 4.16
C LEU A 269 -15.41 32.76 3.68
N ASP A 270 -14.21 32.23 3.49
CA ASP A 270 -13.05 32.96 2.99
C ASP A 270 -13.37 33.71 1.69
N ALA A 271 -13.03 35.00 1.63
CA ALA A 271 -13.29 35.89 0.49
C ALA A 271 -12.51 35.51 -0.77
N GLU A 272 -11.46 34.68 -0.67
CA GLU A 272 -10.80 34.08 -1.84
C GLU A 272 -11.73 33.12 -2.62
N LEU A 273 -12.79 32.63 -1.97
CA LEU A 273 -13.79 31.73 -2.54
C LEU A 273 -15.06 32.50 -2.95
N ALA A 274 -15.71 32.03 -4.01
CA ALA A 274 -16.86 32.71 -4.59
C ALA A 274 -17.99 32.93 -3.56
N GLY A 275 -18.31 34.21 -3.33
CA GLY A 275 -19.38 34.64 -2.42
C GLY A 275 -18.99 34.80 -0.95
N GLY A 276 -17.73 34.50 -0.58
CA GLY A 276 -17.21 34.72 0.76
C GLY A 276 -16.94 36.20 1.07
N ARG A 277 -17.00 36.57 2.35
CA ARG A 277 -16.72 37.92 2.86
C ARG A 277 -15.69 37.96 3.98
N TYR A 278 -15.26 36.79 4.47
CA TYR A 278 -14.18 36.70 5.44
C TYR A 278 -12.84 36.97 4.75
N ASN A 279 -12.37 38.22 4.83
CA ASN A 279 -11.14 38.67 4.16
C ASN A 279 -9.90 38.22 4.94
N TYR A 280 -9.63 36.92 4.90
CA TYR A 280 -8.58 36.28 5.68
C TYR A 280 -7.22 36.35 4.99
N GLU A 281 -6.20 36.70 5.75
CA GLU A 281 -4.80 36.63 5.35
C GLU A 281 -4.06 35.68 6.29
N PHE A 282 -3.50 34.61 5.72
CA PHE A 282 -2.83 33.60 6.52
C PHE A 282 -1.54 34.15 7.13
N ASP A 283 -1.50 34.20 8.45
CA ASP A 283 -0.29 34.41 9.24
C ASP A 283 -0.03 33.17 10.10
N PHE A 284 1.12 32.52 9.91
CA PHE A 284 1.44 31.27 10.58
C PHE A 284 1.41 31.40 12.11
N ASN A 285 2.00 32.46 12.68
CA ASN A 285 2.12 32.57 14.13
C ASN A 285 0.75 32.79 14.78
N THR A 286 -0.06 33.70 14.23
CA THR A 286 -1.43 33.96 14.69
C THR A 286 -2.25 32.68 14.61
N TYR A 287 -2.27 32.03 13.43
CA TYR A 287 -3.01 30.79 13.21
C TYR A 287 -2.59 29.69 14.18
N TRP A 288 -1.30 29.38 14.23
CA TRP A 288 -0.76 28.27 15.01
C TRP A 288 -1.00 28.45 16.51
N ASN A 289 -0.79 29.66 17.02
CA ASN A 289 -1.01 29.97 18.43
C ASN A 289 -2.49 29.88 18.81
N THR A 290 -3.41 30.34 17.97
CA THR A 290 -4.85 30.20 18.26
C THR A 290 -5.28 28.74 18.31
N LEU A 291 -4.76 27.86 17.43
CA LEU A 291 -5.08 26.42 17.48
C LEU A 291 -4.57 25.76 18.78
N ILE A 292 -3.38 26.14 19.23
CA ILE A 292 -2.82 25.68 20.50
C ILE A 292 -3.66 26.15 21.68
N GLU A 293 -4.10 27.42 21.66
CA GLU A 293 -4.92 28.03 22.72
C GLU A 293 -6.30 27.37 22.79
N VAL A 294 -7.01 27.24 21.67
CA VAL A 294 -8.34 26.61 21.62
C VAL A 294 -8.30 25.15 22.05
N GLY A 295 -7.27 24.40 21.63
CA GLY A 295 -7.10 23.00 22.04
C GLY A 295 -6.53 22.83 23.46
N ASN A 296 -6.09 23.91 24.11
CA ASN A 296 -5.32 23.94 25.34
C ASN A 296 -4.09 23.00 25.31
N ILE A 297 -3.28 23.10 24.23
CA ILE A 297 -2.19 22.16 23.91
C ILE A 297 -0.86 22.64 24.53
N ALA A 298 -0.14 21.74 25.19
CA ALA A 298 1.22 21.94 25.69
C ALA A 298 2.26 21.64 24.60
N GLU A 299 3.53 22.01 24.83
CA GLU A 299 4.60 21.80 23.84
C GLU A 299 4.83 20.32 23.49
N ASP A 300 4.63 19.43 24.45
CA ASP A 300 4.75 17.98 24.27
C ASP A 300 3.52 17.34 23.61
N GLY A 301 2.52 18.14 23.24
CA GLY A 301 1.27 17.69 22.63
C GLY A 301 0.19 17.27 23.62
N THR A 302 0.51 17.16 24.92
CA THR A 302 -0.51 16.93 25.93
C THR A 302 -1.43 18.13 26.06
N ARG A 303 -2.64 17.93 26.60
CA ARG A 303 -3.49 19.05 27.01
C ARG A 303 -3.06 19.54 28.38
N ARG A 304 -2.93 20.86 28.52
CA ARG A 304 -2.74 21.51 29.82
C ARG A 304 -4.01 21.21 30.61
N THR A 305 -3.93 20.30 31.56
CA THR A 305 -5.08 19.98 32.39
C THR A 305 -5.29 21.17 33.32
N ASP A 306 -6.38 21.90 33.13
CA ASP A 306 -6.75 22.92 34.12
C ASP A 306 -7.23 22.18 35.37
N GLY A 307 -6.47 22.33 36.46
CA GLY A 307 -7.12 22.44 37.74
C GLY A 307 -8.13 23.59 37.64
N ASN A 308 -9.40 23.26 37.89
CA ASN A 308 -10.54 24.16 38.07
C ASN A 308 -10.99 25.02 36.89
N VAL A 309 -12.18 24.66 36.41
CA VAL A 309 -13.20 25.56 35.88
C VAL A 309 -13.36 26.78 36.81
N GLN A 310 -12.81 27.96 36.44
CA GLN A 310 -13.44 29.28 36.55
C GLN A 310 -12.46 30.44 36.23
N GLU A 311 -13.03 31.47 35.59
CA GLU A 311 -12.52 32.83 35.36
C GLU A 311 -11.56 33.10 34.18
N LYS A 312 -12.18 33.63 33.11
CA LYS A 312 -11.59 34.65 32.23
C LYS A 312 -10.93 35.76 33.07
N LYS A 313 -9.69 36.14 32.74
CA LYS A 313 -9.25 37.56 32.71
C LYS A 313 -7.87 37.75 32.07
N ASP A 314 -7.87 38.73 31.17
CA ASP A 314 -6.82 39.66 30.74
C ASP A 314 -5.33 39.28 30.79
N VAL A 315 -4.74 39.36 29.60
CA VAL A 315 -3.32 39.27 29.29
C VAL A 315 -2.56 40.45 29.92
N SER A 316 -1.56 40.17 30.75
CA SER A 316 -0.38 41.04 30.90
C SER A 316 0.87 40.24 31.29
N HIS A 317 1.97 40.62 30.63
CA HIS A 317 3.36 40.16 30.70
C HIS A 317 3.83 39.41 31.96
N VAL A 318 4.65 38.36 31.78
CA VAL A 318 5.98 38.17 32.42
C VAL A 318 6.80 37.11 31.65
N GLU A 319 8.04 37.46 31.29
CA GLU A 319 9.13 36.54 30.91
C GLU A 319 9.69 35.82 32.15
N ARG A 320 10.07 34.54 32.04
CA ARG A 320 11.31 33.95 32.61
C ARG A 320 11.49 32.46 32.29
N GLU A 321 12.68 32.16 31.77
CA GLU A 321 13.61 31.04 32.02
C GLU A 321 13.27 30.12 33.23
N VAL A 322 13.52 28.80 33.33
CA VAL A 322 14.53 27.91 32.70
C VAL A 322 14.31 26.43 33.14
N HIS A 323 14.87 25.47 32.39
CA HIS A 323 15.29 24.08 32.73
C HIS A 323 14.26 22.91 32.80
N GLY A 324 14.33 22.03 31.79
CA GLY A 324 15.22 20.87 31.84
C GLY A 324 14.86 19.75 32.83
N GLN A 325 13.94 18.86 32.44
CA GLN A 325 13.88 17.42 32.77
C GLN A 325 12.53 16.87 32.28
N ASN A 326 12.38 16.63 30.97
CA ASN A 326 11.26 15.81 30.41
C ASN A 326 11.42 15.48 28.90
N THR A 327 12.44 16.02 28.24
CA THR A 327 12.68 15.87 26.79
C THR A 327 12.96 14.42 26.35
N VAL A 328 13.42 13.54 27.24
CA VAL A 328 13.80 12.16 26.89
C VAL A 328 12.58 11.27 26.64
N GLN A 329 11.48 11.48 27.38
CA GLN A 329 10.27 10.66 27.25
C GLN A 329 9.42 11.10 26.05
N GLY A 330 9.31 12.41 25.79
CA GLY A 330 8.62 12.95 24.61
C GLY A 330 9.26 12.52 23.28
N ALA A 331 10.60 12.46 23.22
CA ALA A 331 11.31 12.02 22.02
C ALA A 331 11.12 10.51 21.71
N ALA A 332 11.02 9.67 22.74
CA ALA A 332 10.78 8.23 22.58
C ALA A 332 9.34 7.93 22.15
N VAL A 333 8.37 8.66 22.73
CA VAL A 333 6.95 8.59 22.34
C VAL A 333 6.74 9.04 20.89
N GLN A 334 7.44 10.10 20.47
CA GLN A 334 7.37 10.63 19.12
C GLN A 334 7.98 9.65 18.09
N LYS A 335 9.17 9.07 18.37
CA LYS A 335 9.79 8.06 17.50
C LYS A 335 8.90 6.83 17.28
N HIS A 336 8.19 6.37 18.30
CA HIS A 336 7.27 5.24 18.18
C HIS A 336 6.04 5.58 17.32
N ALA A 337 5.46 6.77 17.53
CA ALA A 337 4.31 7.23 16.75
C ALA A 337 4.67 7.55 15.28
N ASP A 338 5.90 8.00 15.01
CA ASP A 338 6.44 8.21 13.67
C ASP A 338 6.70 6.88 12.94
N ALA A 339 7.16 5.86 13.66
CA ALA A 339 7.31 4.50 13.13
C ALA A 339 5.96 3.88 12.76
N ILE A 340 4.90 4.17 13.52
CA ILE A 340 3.55 3.68 13.22
C ILE A 340 2.93 4.46 12.07
N ALA A 341 3.09 5.78 11.99
CA ALA A 341 2.71 6.55 10.81
C ALA A 341 3.44 6.04 9.54
N ALA A 342 4.71 5.63 9.67
CA ALA A 342 5.46 4.97 8.61
C ALA A 342 4.82 3.62 8.20
N SER A 343 4.44 2.80 9.18
CA SER A 343 3.78 1.49 8.92
C SER A 343 2.40 1.61 8.25
N GLN A 344 1.67 2.71 8.50
CA GLN A 344 0.37 2.97 7.89
C GLN A 344 0.47 3.52 6.47
N LEU A 345 1.60 4.15 6.13
CA LEU A 345 1.96 4.48 4.76
C LEU A 345 2.44 3.23 3.98
N THR A 346 2.83 2.16 4.68
CA THR A 346 3.13 0.83 4.11
C THR A 346 1.99 -0.17 4.32
N GLY A 347 0.74 0.17 3.97
CA GLY A 347 -0.34 -0.79 3.64
C GLY A 347 -0.79 -1.87 4.66
N GLU A 348 -0.14 -2.06 5.80
CA GLU A 348 -0.36 -3.21 6.70
C GLU A 348 -1.59 -3.08 7.61
N GLY A 349 -2.33 -1.96 7.56
CA GLY A 349 -3.46 -1.68 8.46
C GLY A 349 -4.81 -2.33 8.10
N ALA A 350 -4.90 -3.16 7.06
CA ALA A 350 -6.17 -3.62 6.49
C ALA A 350 -6.40 -5.14 6.57
N THR A 351 -6.11 -5.80 7.68
CA THR A 351 -6.53 -7.20 7.90
C THR A 351 -7.07 -7.42 9.31
N ILE A 352 -8.13 -6.71 9.70
CA ILE A 352 -9.03 -7.17 10.75
C ILE A 352 -10.48 -7.03 10.27
N GLY A 353 -10.86 -8.01 9.43
CA GLY A 353 -12.18 -8.53 9.01
C GLY A 353 -13.20 -7.63 8.30
N VAL A 354 -14.10 -8.16 7.48
CA VAL A 354 -15.06 -9.25 7.71
C VAL A 354 -15.14 -10.14 6.45
N GLY A 355 -15.03 -11.46 6.63
CA GLY A 355 -15.51 -12.45 5.66
C GLY A 355 -16.78 -13.09 6.21
N ALA A 356 -17.89 -12.98 5.47
CA ALA A 356 -18.98 -13.97 5.35
C ALA A 356 -20.22 -13.32 4.68
N ALA A 357 -20.49 -13.68 3.42
CA ALA A 357 -21.81 -13.99 2.90
C ALA A 357 -21.67 -14.49 1.44
N ALA A 358 -22.23 -15.67 1.20
CA ALA A 358 -22.06 -16.55 0.05
C ALA A 358 -22.78 -16.11 -1.24
N GLY A 359 -22.44 -16.76 -2.37
CA GLY A 359 -23.24 -16.63 -3.61
C GLY A 359 -22.74 -17.30 -4.90
N THR A 360 -22.43 -18.60 -4.88
CA THR A 360 -22.71 -19.62 -5.94
C THR A 360 -22.12 -19.58 -7.37
N THR A 361 -21.74 -20.81 -7.80
CA THR A 361 -21.56 -21.41 -9.16
C THR A 361 -20.22 -21.17 -9.88
N ALA A 362 -19.53 -22.16 -10.46
CA ALA A 362 -19.71 -23.62 -10.57
C ALA A 362 -18.34 -24.29 -10.79
N ALA A 363 -18.17 -25.48 -10.23
CA ALA A 363 -17.05 -26.38 -10.44
C ALA A 363 -17.22 -27.18 -11.73
N LEU A 364 -16.11 -27.52 -12.38
CA LEU A 364 -16.00 -28.67 -13.28
C LEU A 364 -14.83 -29.52 -12.78
N ALA A 365 -15.18 -30.62 -12.14
CA ALA A 365 -14.29 -31.66 -11.66
C ALA A 365 -13.95 -32.62 -12.80
N VAL A 366 -12.68 -33.05 -12.87
CA VAL A 366 -12.27 -34.26 -13.57
C VAL A 366 -11.81 -35.27 -12.52
N VAL A 367 -12.39 -36.46 -12.63
CA VAL A 367 -12.32 -37.61 -11.73
C VAL A 367 -11.08 -38.44 -12.02
N GLY A 368 -10.49 -38.98 -10.95
CA GLY A 368 -9.56 -40.11 -10.93
C GLY A 368 -8.81 -40.07 -9.60
N GLY A 369 -8.80 -41.06 -8.73
CA GLY A 369 -9.06 -42.50 -8.82
C GLY A 369 -8.11 -43.11 -7.78
N ALA A 370 -8.66 -43.79 -6.78
CA ALA A 370 -8.00 -44.13 -5.52
C ALA A 370 -7.03 -45.33 -5.59
N ALA A 371 -6.04 -45.34 -4.69
CA ALA A 371 -5.48 -46.48 -3.93
C ALA A 371 -4.31 -45.92 -3.08
N GLY A 372 -4.14 -46.11 -1.77
CA GLY A 372 -4.52 -47.21 -0.88
C GLY A 372 -3.24 -47.88 -0.37
N ALA A 373 -2.71 -47.47 0.80
CA ALA A 373 -1.74 -48.25 1.57
C ALA A 373 -1.73 -47.80 3.06
N ASP A 374 -2.02 -48.75 3.94
CA ASP A 374 -1.99 -48.68 5.39
C ASP A 374 -0.60 -48.41 5.98
N SER A 375 -0.54 -47.69 7.12
CA SER A 375 0.32 -48.10 8.25
C SER A 375 -0.05 -47.41 9.57
N ALA A 376 -0.53 -48.26 10.50
CA ALA A 376 -0.26 -48.34 11.94
C ALA A 376 -0.07 -47.06 12.79
N ALA A 377 -0.89 -47.01 13.85
CA ALA A 377 -0.91 -46.01 14.92
C ALA A 377 0.33 -46.03 15.85
N ALA A 378 0.78 -44.83 16.24
CA ALA A 378 1.42 -44.57 17.53
C ALA A 378 1.18 -43.10 17.97
N ASN A 379 0.84 -42.93 19.24
CA ASN A 379 0.29 -41.73 19.89
C ASN A 379 1.15 -40.45 19.88
N GLY A 380 0.53 -39.29 19.67
CA GLY A 380 0.94 -38.01 20.29
C GLY A 380 0.67 -36.72 19.51
N LYS A 381 -0.37 -35.96 19.91
CA LYS A 381 -0.70 -34.55 19.56
C LYS A 381 -1.04 -34.30 18.07
N GLY A 382 -2.03 -33.42 17.83
CA GLY A 382 -2.59 -33.14 16.49
C GLY A 382 -1.49 -32.88 15.45
N SER A 383 -1.37 -33.80 14.49
CA SER A 383 -0.32 -33.80 13.47
C SER A 383 -0.51 -32.61 12.52
N THR A 384 0.21 -31.52 12.79
CA THR A 384 0.52 -30.53 11.76
C THR A 384 1.27 -31.24 10.64
N GLY A 385 0.85 -31.09 9.38
CA GLY A 385 1.44 -31.79 8.22
C GLY A 385 2.87 -31.39 7.85
N TYR A 386 3.62 -30.78 8.78
CA TYR A 386 4.98 -30.27 8.63
C TYR A 386 5.79 -30.48 9.93
N LYS A 387 7.12 -30.55 9.82
CA LYS A 387 8.02 -30.57 10.97
C LYS A 387 8.46 -29.15 11.32
N TYR A 388 8.07 -28.67 12.49
CA TYR A 388 8.57 -27.37 12.99
C TYR A 388 9.95 -27.55 13.65
N LEU A 389 10.98 -26.94 13.07
CA LEU A 389 12.35 -26.94 13.57
C LEU A 389 12.50 -25.90 14.69
N ARG A 390 12.87 -26.34 15.91
CA ARG A 390 12.92 -25.46 17.09
C ARG A 390 14.22 -25.52 17.88
N ASN A 391 15.04 -26.53 17.64
CA ASN A 391 16.22 -26.79 18.43
C ASN A 391 17.35 -27.33 17.56
N ARG A 392 18.55 -27.37 18.15
CA ARG A 392 19.77 -27.80 17.48
C ARG A 392 19.70 -29.22 16.89
N THR A 393 19.00 -30.13 17.56
CA THR A 393 18.84 -31.51 17.05
C THR A 393 18.02 -31.52 15.77
N ASP A 394 16.93 -30.76 15.72
CA ASP A 394 16.12 -30.63 14.50
C ASP A 394 16.94 -30.08 13.33
N TYR A 395 17.76 -29.07 13.61
CA TYR A 395 18.63 -28.43 12.62
C TYR A 395 19.71 -29.39 12.11
N GLU A 396 20.39 -30.12 12.99
CA GLU A 396 21.39 -31.12 12.57
C GLU A 396 20.77 -32.24 11.73
N GLU A 397 19.57 -32.71 12.09
CA GLU A 397 18.85 -33.71 11.29
C GLU A 397 18.53 -33.18 9.88
N LEU A 398 18.02 -31.95 9.78
CA LEU A 398 17.77 -31.29 8.49
C LEU A 398 19.04 -31.22 7.64
N LEU A 399 20.14 -30.73 8.23
CA LEU A 399 21.42 -30.55 7.55
C LEU A 399 22.05 -31.89 7.16
N SER A 400 21.79 -32.97 7.87
CA SER A 400 22.26 -34.32 7.48
C SER A 400 21.52 -34.89 6.26
N ARG A 401 20.25 -34.49 6.07
CA ARG A 401 19.37 -35.05 5.06
C ARG A 401 19.55 -34.44 3.67
N TYR A 402 19.87 -33.15 3.61
CA TYR A 402 19.97 -32.40 2.35
C TYR A 402 21.38 -31.92 2.07
N ASP A 403 21.79 -31.98 0.81
CA ASP A 403 23.11 -31.52 0.34
C ASP A 403 23.02 -30.21 -0.45
N THR A 404 21.88 -29.96 -1.09
CA THR A 404 21.65 -28.76 -1.90
C THR A 404 20.54 -27.91 -1.31
N PHE A 405 20.83 -26.64 -1.06
CA PHE A 405 19.89 -25.67 -0.54
C PHE A 405 19.63 -24.61 -1.60
N LEU A 406 18.37 -24.51 -2.02
CA LEU A 406 17.87 -23.46 -2.89
C LEU A 406 17.23 -22.41 -1.97
N PHE A 407 17.62 -21.16 -2.11
CA PHE A 407 17.12 -20.06 -1.28
C PHE A 407 16.38 -19.06 -2.16
N ASP A 408 15.14 -18.73 -1.81
CA ASP A 408 14.64 -17.42 -2.20
C ASP A 408 15.49 -16.30 -1.59
N CYS A 409 15.39 -15.11 -2.15
CA CYS A 409 16.20 -13.97 -1.76
C CYS A 409 15.42 -12.99 -0.86
N ASP A 410 14.29 -12.47 -1.32
CA ASP A 410 13.54 -11.41 -0.64
C ASP A 410 12.63 -12.05 0.42
N GLY A 411 12.76 -11.64 1.68
CA GLY A 411 12.03 -12.27 2.80
C GLY A 411 12.71 -13.51 3.39
N VAL A 412 13.75 -14.05 2.73
CA VAL A 412 14.56 -15.18 3.21
C VAL A 412 15.99 -14.78 3.58
N LEU A 413 16.66 -13.99 2.73
CA LEU A 413 18.03 -13.52 2.98
C LEU A 413 18.05 -12.06 3.46
N TRP A 414 17.12 -11.25 2.97
CA TRP A 414 17.03 -9.83 3.30
C TRP A 414 15.59 -9.32 3.23
N SER A 415 15.33 -8.19 3.87
CA SER A 415 14.12 -7.38 3.70
C SER A 415 14.51 -6.00 3.18
N GLY A 416 14.17 -5.71 1.92
CA GLY A 416 14.64 -4.51 1.23
C GLY A 416 16.17 -4.50 1.05
N ASP A 417 16.83 -3.59 1.79
CA ASP A 417 18.27 -3.38 1.77
C ASP A 417 18.98 -3.92 3.03
N GLU A 418 18.24 -4.51 3.98
CA GLU A 418 18.80 -5.06 5.22
C GLU A 418 18.80 -6.60 5.21
N THR A 419 19.92 -7.20 5.57
CA THR A 419 20.02 -8.67 5.71
C THR A 419 19.23 -9.16 6.91
N ILE A 420 18.57 -10.31 6.78
CA ILE A 420 17.96 -11.00 7.92
C ILE A 420 19.07 -11.41 8.89
N PRO A 421 18.87 -11.24 10.22
CA PRO A 421 19.89 -11.55 11.22
C PRO A 421 20.48 -12.95 11.05
N ASN A 422 21.80 -13.05 11.23
CA ASN A 422 22.59 -14.29 11.18
C ASN A 422 22.62 -15.06 9.84
N VAL A 423 21.88 -14.64 8.81
CA VAL A 423 21.86 -15.34 7.50
C VAL A 423 23.25 -15.47 6.89
N VAL A 424 24.08 -14.42 6.97
CA VAL A 424 25.45 -14.46 6.43
C VAL A 424 26.27 -15.58 7.09
N SER A 425 26.15 -15.73 8.41
CA SER A 425 26.81 -16.79 9.18
C SER A 425 26.29 -18.17 8.79
N VAL A 426 24.97 -18.33 8.66
CA VAL A 426 24.34 -19.58 8.22
C VAL A 426 24.84 -20.02 6.85
N LEU A 427 24.87 -19.11 5.87
CA LEU A 427 25.37 -19.42 4.53
C LEU A 427 26.85 -19.84 4.54
N GLN A 428 27.67 -19.22 5.39
CA GLN A 428 29.08 -19.62 5.57
C GLN A 428 29.20 -21.01 6.18
N LYS A 429 28.43 -21.31 7.24
CA LYS A 429 28.42 -22.62 7.90
C LYS A 429 27.93 -23.74 6.99
N LEU A 430 26.90 -23.47 6.17
CA LEU A 430 26.45 -24.42 5.15
C LEU A 430 27.59 -24.78 4.19
N ARG A 431 28.34 -23.80 3.70
CA ARG A 431 29.49 -24.02 2.82
C ARG A 431 30.63 -24.77 3.52
N GLN A 432 30.94 -24.43 4.77
CA GLN A 432 31.95 -25.14 5.57
C GLN A 432 31.58 -26.62 5.77
N ARG A 433 30.29 -26.93 5.80
CA ARG A 433 29.73 -28.30 5.87
C ARG A 433 29.58 -28.98 4.50
N GLY A 434 30.14 -28.39 3.44
CA GLY A 434 30.13 -28.95 2.09
C GLY A 434 28.76 -28.91 1.41
N LYS A 435 27.83 -28.07 1.87
CA LYS A 435 26.51 -27.91 1.25
C LYS A 435 26.59 -27.01 0.02
N SER A 436 25.86 -27.39 -1.03
CA SER A 436 25.68 -26.58 -2.22
C SER A 436 24.60 -25.52 -1.99
N VAL A 437 24.90 -24.27 -2.30
CA VAL A 437 23.99 -23.13 -2.13
C VAL A 437 23.59 -22.61 -3.51
N ILE A 438 22.28 -22.41 -3.73
CA ILE A 438 21.74 -21.84 -4.96
C ILE A 438 20.74 -20.76 -4.58
N PHE A 439 20.91 -19.55 -5.10
CA PHE A 439 19.99 -18.43 -4.91
C PHE A 439 19.00 -18.37 -6.06
N VAL A 440 17.69 -18.38 -5.77
CA VAL A 440 16.62 -18.51 -6.75
C VAL A 440 15.63 -17.35 -6.61
N THR A 441 15.57 -16.45 -7.59
CA THR A 441 14.73 -15.24 -7.52
C THR A 441 13.85 -15.05 -8.75
N ASN A 442 12.60 -14.62 -8.55
CA ASN A 442 11.69 -14.28 -9.65
C ASN A 442 11.96 -12.92 -10.29
N ASN A 443 12.84 -12.09 -9.73
CA ASN A 443 13.09 -10.76 -10.25
C ASN A 443 14.05 -10.78 -11.45
N ALA A 444 13.48 -10.56 -12.64
CA ALA A 444 14.21 -10.50 -13.92
C ALA A 444 14.79 -9.11 -14.24
N SER A 445 14.61 -8.10 -13.38
CA SER A 445 15.06 -6.74 -13.68
C SER A 445 16.58 -6.56 -13.61
N LYS A 446 17.29 -7.52 -12.99
CA LYS A 446 18.73 -7.52 -12.76
C LYS A 446 19.34 -8.81 -13.29
N SER A 447 20.54 -8.74 -13.84
CA SER A 447 21.36 -9.91 -14.15
C SER A 447 22.00 -10.50 -12.90
N ARG A 448 22.53 -11.72 -13.03
CA ARG A 448 23.38 -12.37 -12.04
C ARG A 448 24.57 -11.50 -11.66
N GLN A 449 25.20 -10.81 -12.62
CA GLN A 449 26.30 -9.89 -12.35
C GLN A 449 25.88 -8.73 -11.45
N THR A 450 24.68 -8.18 -11.67
CA THR A 450 24.12 -7.14 -10.81
C THR A 450 23.72 -7.67 -9.44
N TYR A 451 23.23 -8.91 -9.36
CA TYR A 451 22.97 -9.58 -8.09
C TYR A 451 24.24 -9.80 -7.27
N LEU A 452 25.36 -10.20 -7.89
CA LEU A 452 26.62 -10.36 -7.17
C LEU A 452 27.08 -9.07 -6.49
N LYS A 453 26.88 -7.91 -7.12
CA LYS A 453 27.15 -6.61 -6.50
C LYS A 453 26.25 -6.37 -5.27
N LYS A 454 24.96 -6.75 -5.36
CA LYS A 454 24.02 -6.67 -4.22
C LYS A 454 24.45 -7.60 -3.08
N PHE A 455 24.76 -8.86 -3.37
CA PHE A 455 25.24 -9.83 -2.40
C PHE A 455 26.51 -9.33 -1.68
N ALA A 456 27.47 -8.80 -2.44
CA ALA A 456 28.70 -8.23 -1.87
C ALA A 456 28.42 -7.05 -0.92
N GLY A 457 27.50 -6.14 -1.29
CA GLY A 457 27.07 -5.03 -0.41
C GLY A 457 26.40 -5.49 0.89
N MET A 458 25.90 -6.72 0.92
CA MET A 458 25.26 -7.37 2.07
C MET A 458 26.19 -8.35 2.81
N ASN A 459 27.49 -8.38 2.45
CA ASN A 459 28.48 -9.34 2.97
C ASN A 459 28.13 -10.82 2.72
N ILE A 460 27.24 -11.10 1.76
CA ILE A 460 26.94 -12.45 1.32
C ILE A 460 27.94 -12.84 0.23
N GLN A 461 28.73 -13.87 0.49
CA GLN A 461 29.58 -14.46 -0.54
C GLN A 461 28.67 -15.22 -1.53
N ALA A 462 28.77 -14.91 -2.81
CA ALA A 462 28.06 -15.57 -3.89
C ALA A 462 28.91 -15.54 -5.17
N SER A 463 28.74 -16.55 -6.01
CA SER A 463 29.35 -16.69 -7.33
C SER A 463 28.28 -16.71 -8.42
N LEU A 464 28.67 -16.40 -9.67
CA LEU A 464 27.71 -16.27 -10.78
C LEU A 464 26.90 -17.54 -11.01
N ASP A 465 27.52 -18.71 -10.83
CA ASP A 465 26.86 -19.98 -11.02
C ASP A 465 25.87 -20.27 -9.90
N GLU A 466 26.04 -19.74 -8.69
CA GLU A 466 25.09 -19.93 -7.59
C GLU A 466 23.78 -19.14 -7.78
N VAL A 467 23.69 -18.17 -8.69
CA VAL A 467 22.51 -17.31 -8.84
C VAL A 467 21.64 -17.74 -10.03
N PHE A 468 20.37 -18.03 -9.76
CA PHE A 468 19.32 -18.29 -10.75
C PHE A 468 18.19 -17.28 -10.61
N SER A 469 18.31 -16.17 -11.33
CA SER A 469 17.19 -15.27 -11.58
C SER A 469 16.28 -15.84 -12.68
N SER A 470 15.02 -15.42 -12.70
CA SER A 470 14.09 -15.73 -13.80
C SER A 470 14.56 -15.20 -15.16
N SER A 471 15.37 -14.14 -15.20
CA SER A 471 16.03 -13.68 -16.44
C SER A 471 17.03 -14.72 -16.96
N TYR A 472 17.93 -15.19 -16.10
CA TYR A 472 18.89 -16.23 -16.47
C TYR A 472 18.19 -17.55 -16.83
N ALA A 473 17.20 -17.95 -16.03
CA ALA A 473 16.42 -19.16 -16.30
C ALA A 473 15.71 -19.09 -17.67
N SER A 474 15.23 -17.92 -18.09
CA SER A 474 14.63 -17.71 -19.41
C SER A 474 15.64 -17.85 -20.55
N ALA A 475 16.87 -17.31 -20.39
CA ALA A 475 17.94 -17.48 -21.38
C ALA A 475 18.37 -18.96 -21.50
N VAL A 476 18.54 -19.64 -20.36
CA VAL A 476 18.84 -21.09 -20.33
C VAL A 476 17.71 -21.91 -20.94
N TYR A 477 16.45 -21.55 -20.68
CA TYR A 477 15.29 -22.23 -21.26
C TYR A 477 15.29 -22.14 -22.78
N LEU A 478 15.50 -20.94 -23.33
CA LEU A 478 15.64 -20.74 -24.77
C LEU A 478 16.76 -21.60 -25.35
N LYS A 479 17.95 -21.57 -24.74
CA LYS A 479 19.13 -22.25 -25.29
C LYS A 479 19.11 -23.77 -25.13
N LYS A 480 18.80 -24.27 -23.93
CA LYS A 480 18.94 -25.70 -23.57
C LYS A 480 17.65 -26.49 -23.73
N VAL A 481 16.49 -25.85 -23.62
CA VAL A 481 15.19 -26.56 -23.64
C VAL A 481 14.49 -26.38 -24.98
N LEU A 482 14.49 -25.16 -25.53
CA LEU A 482 13.88 -24.89 -26.84
C LEU A 482 14.84 -25.06 -28.02
N ASP A 483 16.14 -25.29 -27.78
CA ASP A 483 17.18 -25.32 -28.82
C ASP A 483 17.08 -24.10 -29.76
N PHE A 484 16.91 -22.92 -29.16
CA PHE A 484 16.61 -21.70 -29.89
C PHE A 484 17.74 -21.35 -30.88
N PRO A 485 17.45 -21.21 -32.19
CA PRO A 485 18.51 -21.04 -33.18
C PRO A 485 19.33 -19.76 -32.98
N ALA A 486 20.65 -19.85 -33.09
CA ALA A 486 21.58 -18.77 -32.78
C ALA A 486 21.44 -17.53 -33.69
N ASP A 487 20.88 -17.68 -34.90
CA ASP A 487 20.65 -16.59 -35.84
C ASP A 487 19.31 -15.87 -35.64
N ARG A 488 18.44 -16.42 -34.77
CA ARG A 488 17.12 -15.89 -34.42
C ARG A 488 17.23 -14.94 -33.23
N LYS A 489 16.26 -14.03 -33.14
CA LYS A 489 16.24 -12.98 -32.11
C LYS A 489 15.13 -13.15 -31.08
N VAL A 490 15.37 -12.66 -29.87
CA VAL A 490 14.36 -12.46 -28.84
C VAL A 490 13.93 -11.00 -28.84
N TYR A 491 12.63 -10.74 -28.92
CA TYR A 491 12.09 -9.43 -28.61
C TYR A 491 11.82 -9.33 -27.10
N VAL A 492 12.55 -8.45 -26.44
CA VAL A 492 12.49 -8.29 -24.98
C VAL A 492 11.46 -7.22 -24.64
N LEU A 493 10.55 -7.58 -23.74
CA LEU A 493 9.72 -6.64 -23.01
C LEU A 493 10.12 -6.73 -21.53
N GLY A 494 11.05 -5.90 -21.09
CA GLY A 494 11.67 -6.02 -19.76
C GLY A 494 12.85 -5.08 -19.58
N MET A 495 13.39 -5.04 -18.37
CA MET A 495 14.61 -4.29 -18.04
C MET A 495 15.89 -5.02 -18.48
N HIS A 496 17.01 -4.30 -18.43
CA HIS A 496 18.37 -4.74 -18.83
C HIS A 496 18.80 -6.12 -18.30
N GLY A 497 18.31 -6.56 -17.13
CA GLY A 497 18.65 -7.86 -16.57
C GLY A 497 18.29 -9.06 -17.46
N ILE A 498 17.33 -8.92 -18.37
CA ILE A 498 17.02 -9.96 -19.38
C ILE A 498 18.01 -9.88 -20.54
N GLU A 499 18.30 -8.68 -21.03
CA GLU A 499 19.22 -8.42 -22.14
C GLU A 499 20.63 -8.95 -21.82
N GLU A 500 21.15 -8.62 -20.63
CA GLU A 500 22.48 -9.07 -20.18
C GLU A 500 22.59 -10.60 -20.07
N GLU A 501 21.53 -11.30 -19.69
CA GLU A 501 21.53 -12.77 -19.59
C GLU A 501 21.39 -13.44 -20.96
N LEU A 502 20.65 -12.83 -21.90
CA LEU A 502 20.61 -13.28 -23.28
C LEU A 502 21.98 -13.11 -23.94
N ASP A 503 22.64 -11.97 -23.73
CA ASP A 503 23.99 -11.71 -24.21
C ASP A 503 25.01 -12.72 -23.64
N ALA A 504 24.93 -13.00 -22.33
CA ALA A 504 25.79 -13.99 -21.67
C ALA A 504 25.64 -15.41 -22.26
N GLU A 505 24.44 -15.76 -22.73
CA GLU A 505 24.17 -17.04 -23.38
C GLU A 505 24.36 -17.02 -24.91
N GLY A 506 24.72 -15.88 -25.49
CA GLY A 506 24.94 -15.70 -26.93
C GLY A 506 23.66 -15.66 -27.76
N ILE A 507 22.54 -15.25 -27.16
CA ILE A 507 21.24 -15.16 -27.82
C ILE A 507 21.02 -13.72 -28.29
N LEU A 508 20.80 -13.55 -29.60
CA LEU A 508 20.52 -12.24 -30.17
C LEU A 508 19.20 -11.68 -29.66
N HIS A 509 19.14 -10.39 -29.38
CA HIS A 509 17.92 -9.74 -28.91
C HIS A 509 17.70 -8.34 -29.49
N VAL A 510 16.46 -7.87 -29.36
CA VAL A 510 15.98 -6.52 -29.73
C VAL A 510 14.91 -6.08 -28.74
N GLY A 511 14.57 -4.80 -28.70
CA GLY A 511 13.61 -4.24 -27.75
C GLY A 511 14.25 -3.89 -26.42
N GLY A 512 13.65 -4.31 -25.31
CA GLY A 512 14.21 -4.14 -23.97
C GLY A 512 14.37 -2.67 -23.59
N THR A 513 15.60 -2.26 -23.31
CA THR A 513 15.93 -0.88 -22.91
C THR A 513 16.18 0.07 -24.08
N ASN A 514 15.99 -0.36 -25.33
CA ASN A 514 16.16 0.47 -26.52
C ASN A 514 15.32 1.76 -26.47
N GLU A 515 15.97 2.92 -26.64
CA GLU A 515 15.35 4.25 -26.62
C GLU A 515 14.25 4.43 -27.66
N GLN A 516 14.36 3.77 -28.82
CA GLN A 516 13.34 3.84 -29.87
C GLN A 516 12.01 3.19 -29.46
N ASP A 517 12.05 2.26 -28.51
CA ASP A 517 10.90 1.55 -27.96
C ASP A 517 10.47 2.12 -26.60
N ASN A 518 11.39 2.77 -25.87
CA ASN A 518 11.15 3.50 -24.62
C ASN A 518 10.57 4.91 -24.85
N LYS A 519 9.56 5.03 -25.71
CA LYS A 519 8.88 6.31 -25.98
C LYS A 519 7.36 6.18 -26.04
N PHE A 520 6.69 7.29 -25.78
CA PHE A 520 5.24 7.40 -25.93
C PHE A 520 4.89 7.79 -27.37
N LEU A 521 3.90 7.10 -27.94
CA LEU A 521 3.34 7.51 -29.24
C LEU A 521 2.41 8.71 -29.07
N PRO A 522 2.37 9.63 -30.05
CA PRO A 522 1.31 10.64 -30.12
C PRO A 522 -0.08 9.97 -30.16
N ALA A 523 -1.10 10.68 -29.69
CA ALA A 523 -2.46 10.15 -29.63
C ALA A 523 -2.94 9.70 -31.01
N LEU A 524 -3.32 8.41 -31.13
CA LEU A 524 -3.82 7.77 -32.35
C LEU A 524 -2.85 7.77 -33.55
N ASP A 525 -1.56 7.99 -33.32
CA ASP A 525 -0.54 7.88 -34.36
C ASP A 525 0.10 6.48 -34.38
N PHE A 526 -0.23 5.70 -35.41
CA PHE A 526 0.30 4.35 -35.63
C PHE A 526 1.33 4.29 -36.76
N THR A 527 1.75 5.43 -37.32
CA THR A 527 2.59 5.49 -38.52
C THR A 527 3.90 4.70 -38.34
N SER A 528 4.54 4.85 -37.18
CA SER A 528 5.76 4.09 -36.83
C SER A 528 5.58 2.57 -36.69
N LEU A 529 4.33 2.10 -36.58
CA LEU A 529 3.97 0.69 -36.47
C LEU A 529 3.46 0.10 -37.79
N GLN A 530 3.21 0.93 -38.81
CA GLN A 530 2.66 0.50 -40.09
C GLN A 530 3.73 -0.05 -41.05
N ASN A 531 4.96 0.42 -40.93
CA ASN A 531 6.05 -0.02 -41.80
C ASN A 531 6.46 -1.46 -41.51
N ASP A 532 6.93 -2.18 -42.54
CA ASP A 532 7.41 -3.56 -42.39
C ASP A 532 8.64 -3.65 -41.46
N ASP A 533 9.43 -2.57 -41.37
CA ASP A 533 10.56 -2.45 -40.45
C ASP A 533 10.15 -2.27 -38.98
N ALA A 534 8.85 -2.11 -38.69
CA ALA A 534 8.37 -1.96 -37.31
C ALA A 534 8.59 -3.23 -36.46
N ILE A 535 8.69 -4.39 -37.11
CA ILE A 535 9.00 -5.68 -36.48
C ILE A 535 10.19 -6.33 -37.18
N ASP A 536 11.09 -6.92 -36.40
CA ASP A 536 12.21 -7.69 -36.97
C ASP A 536 11.76 -9.12 -37.33
N PRO A 537 11.80 -9.54 -38.61
CA PRO A 537 11.35 -10.87 -39.02
C PRO A 537 12.19 -12.00 -38.43
N LYS A 538 13.40 -11.74 -37.94
CA LYS A 538 14.25 -12.74 -37.26
C LYS A 538 13.81 -13.00 -35.82
N VAL A 539 12.90 -12.21 -35.25
CA VAL A 539 12.38 -12.48 -33.90
C VAL A 539 11.63 -13.81 -33.90
N GLY A 540 12.13 -14.77 -33.13
CA GLY A 540 11.53 -16.09 -32.91
C GLY A 540 10.98 -16.30 -31.50
N ALA A 541 11.16 -15.34 -30.60
CA ALA A 541 10.58 -15.39 -29.26
C ALA A 541 10.28 -13.99 -28.75
N VAL A 542 9.21 -13.86 -27.95
CA VAL A 542 8.96 -12.70 -27.11
C VAL A 542 9.13 -13.13 -25.66
N VAL A 543 10.02 -12.43 -24.93
CA VAL A 543 10.23 -12.63 -23.49
C VAL A 543 9.71 -11.41 -22.75
N CYS A 544 8.71 -11.60 -21.89
CA CYS A 544 8.13 -10.56 -21.06
C CYS A 544 8.56 -10.72 -19.60
N GLY A 545 9.13 -9.66 -19.03
CA GLY A 545 9.42 -9.54 -17.61
C GLY A 545 8.93 -8.22 -17.04
N PHE A 546 9.47 -7.85 -15.88
CA PHE A 546 9.18 -6.54 -15.29
C PHE A 546 9.82 -5.43 -16.14
N ASP A 547 9.05 -4.38 -16.46
CA ASP A 547 9.47 -3.26 -17.29
C ASP A 547 8.87 -1.95 -16.77
N MET A 548 9.72 -1.04 -16.28
CA MET A 548 9.30 0.28 -15.82
C MET A 548 8.99 1.26 -16.96
N HIS A 549 9.44 0.95 -18.17
CA HIS A 549 9.26 1.76 -19.39
C HIS A 549 8.26 1.10 -20.35
N MET A 550 7.34 0.29 -19.81
CA MET A 550 6.24 -0.30 -20.57
C MET A 550 5.48 0.79 -21.34
N SER A 551 5.39 0.61 -22.65
CA SER A 551 4.77 1.57 -23.57
C SER A 551 3.88 0.86 -24.59
N TYR A 552 2.95 1.60 -25.21
CA TYR A 552 2.09 1.05 -26.24
C TYR A 552 2.89 0.49 -27.43
N ILE A 553 3.99 1.16 -27.82
CA ILE A 553 4.86 0.70 -28.92
C ILE A 553 5.46 -0.67 -28.62
N LYS A 554 5.92 -0.92 -27.38
CA LYS A 554 6.45 -2.24 -26.99
C LYS A 554 5.42 -3.34 -27.07
N ILE A 555 4.23 -3.07 -26.51
CA ILE A 555 3.11 -4.02 -26.54
C ILE A 555 2.69 -4.29 -27.99
N ALA A 556 2.60 -3.27 -28.84
CA ALA A 556 2.20 -3.41 -30.23
C ALA A 556 3.20 -4.23 -31.06
N LYS A 557 4.51 -3.99 -30.89
CA LYS A 557 5.55 -4.79 -31.55
C LYS A 557 5.55 -6.25 -31.10
N ALA A 558 5.51 -6.48 -29.78
CA ALA A 558 5.38 -7.83 -29.23
C ALA A 558 4.11 -8.54 -29.73
N PHE A 559 2.96 -7.85 -29.74
CA PHE A 559 1.70 -8.37 -30.27
C PHE A 559 1.84 -8.78 -31.74
N LYS A 560 2.45 -7.93 -32.59
CA LYS A 560 2.68 -8.25 -33.99
C LYS A 560 3.58 -9.48 -34.17
N HIS A 561 4.65 -9.62 -33.40
CA HIS A 561 5.48 -10.84 -33.43
C HIS A 561 4.68 -12.10 -33.04
N LEU A 562 3.82 -11.99 -32.02
CA LEU A 562 3.04 -13.09 -31.48
C LEU A 562 1.80 -13.47 -32.31
N THR A 563 1.41 -12.64 -33.29
CA THR A 563 0.18 -12.81 -34.08
C THR A 563 0.40 -12.81 -35.59
N ARG A 564 1.64 -12.65 -36.06
CA ARG A 564 1.98 -12.72 -37.50
C ARG A 564 1.62 -14.09 -38.09
N PRO A 565 1.29 -14.21 -39.39
CA PRO A 565 1.06 -15.50 -40.01
C PRO A 565 2.19 -16.51 -39.74
N GLY A 566 1.83 -17.72 -39.29
CA GLY A 566 2.77 -18.79 -38.94
C GLY A 566 3.42 -18.69 -37.56
N PHE A 567 2.94 -17.79 -36.68
CA PHE A 567 3.49 -17.63 -35.31
C PHE A 567 3.46 -18.89 -34.45
N ASP A 568 2.58 -19.84 -34.77
CA ASP A 568 2.34 -21.11 -34.09
C ASP A 568 3.18 -22.26 -34.61
N GLY A 569 3.90 -22.06 -35.72
CA GLY A 569 4.86 -23.01 -36.27
C GLY A 569 6.18 -23.07 -35.50
N PRO A 570 7.13 -23.91 -35.95
CA PRO A 570 8.46 -24.00 -35.36
C PRO A 570 9.30 -22.74 -35.60
N VAL A 571 10.27 -22.51 -34.71
CA VAL A 571 11.33 -21.51 -34.92
C VAL A 571 12.51 -22.20 -35.61
N GLU A 572 12.66 -21.98 -36.90
CA GLU A 572 13.70 -22.63 -37.71
C GLU A 572 14.95 -21.74 -37.86
N ALA A 573 16.12 -22.38 -37.90
CA ALA A 573 17.38 -21.72 -38.20
C ALA A 573 17.38 -21.16 -39.63
N ASN A 574 18.02 -20.01 -39.84
CA ASN A 574 18.13 -19.30 -41.13
C ASN A 574 16.80 -18.80 -41.72
N ALA A 575 15.67 -18.97 -41.04
CA ALA A 575 14.38 -18.46 -41.48
C ALA A 575 14.22 -16.96 -41.17
N SER A 576 13.34 -16.27 -41.91
CA SER A 576 12.83 -14.94 -41.58
C SER A 576 11.30 -15.03 -41.55
N GLY A 577 10.67 -14.70 -40.41
CA GLY A 577 9.26 -14.99 -40.13
C GLY A 577 9.03 -16.32 -39.40
N GLY A 578 7.81 -16.86 -39.47
CA GLY A 578 7.44 -18.15 -38.88
C GLY A 578 7.17 -18.11 -37.38
N GLY A 579 7.48 -19.23 -36.70
CA GLY A 579 7.19 -19.47 -35.29
C GLY A 579 7.65 -18.35 -34.36
N CYS A 580 6.90 -18.15 -33.28
CA CYS A 580 7.26 -17.23 -32.20
C CYS A 580 6.88 -17.79 -30.83
N HIS A 581 7.87 -18.09 -30.00
CA HIS A 581 7.63 -18.46 -28.61
C HIS A 581 7.11 -17.26 -27.81
N PHE A 582 6.25 -17.53 -26.83
CA PHE A 582 5.76 -16.53 -25.88
C PHE A 582 6.16 -16.95 -24.47
N ILE A 583 7.09 -16.20 -23.88
CA ILE A 583 7.72 -16.55 -22.60
C ILE A 583 7.51 -15.41 -21.61
N LEU A 584 7.15 -15.74 -20.37
CA LEU A 584 7.15 -14.83 -19.23
C LEU A 584 8.27 -15.24 -18.29
N THR A 585 9.02 -14.26 -17.76
CA THR A 585 10.04 -14.54 -16.73
C THR A 585 9.38 -14.99 -15.43
N ASN A 586 8.21 -14.44 -15.09
CA ASN A 586 7.36 -14.87 -13.99
C ASN A 586 5.95 -14.31 -14.22
N ASP A 587 4.96 -14.86 -13.54
CA ASP A 587 3.56 -14.43 -13.57
C ASP A 587 3.14 -13.73 -12.27
N ASP A 588 4.10 -13.21 -11.49
CA ASP A 588 3.80 -12.48 -10.26
C ASP A 588 2.90 -11.27 -10.58
N SER A 589 1.70 -11.26 -10.00
CA SER A 589 0.77 -10.15 -10.14
C SER A 589 1.34 -8.86 -9.55
N THR A 590 2.23 -8.98 -8.56
CA THR A 590 2.77 -7.86 -7.81
C THR A 590 4.30 -7.93 -7.65
N PHE A 591 4.96 -6.78 -7.73
CA PHE A 591 6.37 -6.58 -7.44
C PHE A 591 6.54 -5.90 -6.07
N PRO A 592 7.27 -6.50 -5.12
CA PRO A 592 7.51 -5.89 -3.82
C PRO A 592 8.52 -4.75 -3.94
N ALA A 593 8.14 -3.52 -3.59
CA ALA A 593 9.08 -2.41 -3.41
C ALA A 593 8.61 -1.47 -2.29
N LYS A 594 9.45 -0.49 -1.93
CA LYS A 594 9.09 0.53 -0.94
C LYS A 594 7.77 1.22 -1.34
N GLY A 595 6.83 1.32 -0.41
CA GLY A 595 5.49 1.85 -0.66
C GLY A 595 4.41 0.81 -1.00
N GLY A 596 4.74 -0.49 -0.97
CA GLY A 596 3.78 -1.60 -1.09
C GLY A 596 3.94 -2.44 -2.36
N PRO A 597 3.02 -3.39 -2.62
CA PRO A 597 3.04 -4.18 -3.84
C PRO A 597 2.67 -3.30 -5.05
N TRP A 598 3.55 -3.26 -6.04
CA TRP A 598 3.34 -2.61 -7.34
C TRP A 598 2.96 -3.65 -8.40
N PRO A 599 2.49 -3.29 -9.61
CA PRO A 599 2.27 -4.27 -10.67
C PRO A 599 3.54 -5.06 -10.99
N GLY A 600 3.47 -6.39 -10.92
CA GLY A 600 4.57 -7.29 -11.25
C GLY A 600 4.64 -7.65 -12.73
N ALA A 601 5.57 -8.52 -13.11
CA ALA A 601 5.75 -8.94 -14.50
C ALA A 601 4.48 -9.61 -15.07
N GLY A 602 3.76 -10.39 -14.24
CA GLY A 602 2.47 -10.97 -14.61
C GLY A 602 1.44 -9.90 -14.99
N SER A 603 1.30 -8.86 -14.17
CA SER A 603 0.41 -7.72 -14.46
C SER A 603 0.81 -6.96 -15.73
N LEU A 604 2.11 -6.79 -15.96
CA LEU A 604 2.65 -6.11 -17.14
C LEU A 604 2.48 -6.93 -18.43
N SER A 605 2.48 -8.26 -18.33
CA SER A 605 2.24 -9.16 -19.45
C SER A 605 0.76 -9.31 -19.82
N ALA A 606 -0.17 -8.97 -18.91
CA ALA A 606 -1.59 -9.20 -19.06
C ALA A 606 -2.21 -8.61 -20.35
N PRO A 607 -1.83 -7.40 -20.82
CA PRO A 607 -2.33 -6.88 -22.10
C PRO A 607 -1.98 -7.77 -23.30
N LEU A 608 -0.79 -8.36 -23.32
CA LEU A 608 -0.37 -9.27 -24.39
C LEU A 608 -1.09 -10.60 -24.31
N VAL A 609 -1.19 -11.19 -23.12
CA VAL A 609 -1.96 -12.43 -22.91
C VAL A 609 -3.42 -12.23 -23.36
N PHE A 610 -4.04 -11.12 -22.95
CA PHE A 610 -5.42 -10.81 -23.29
C PHE A 610 -5.62 -10.57 -24.79
N SER A 611 -4.77 -9.75 -25.42
CA SER A 611 -4.91 -9.39 -26.82
C SER A 611 -4.57 -10.53 -27.77
N THR A 612 -3.53 -11.32 -27.47
CA THR A 612 -3.11 -12.46 -28.32
C THR A 612 -3.93 -13.73 -28.06
N LYS A 613 -4.55 -13.85 -26.88
CA LYS A 613 -5.21 -15.07 -26.38
C LYS A 613 -4.28 -16.30 -26.31
N ARG A 614 -2.97 -16.08 -26.35
CA ARG A 614 -1.96 -17.15 -26.23
C ARG A 614 -1.61 -17.40 -24.77
N THR A 615 -1.41 -18.66 -24.43
CA THR A 615 -0.86 -19.07 -23.13
C THR A 615 0.67 -19.01 -23.20
N PRO A 616 1.34 -18.17 -22.42
CA PRO A 616 2.80 -18.14 -22.39
C PRO A 616 3.39 -19.30 -21.59
N THR A 617 4.63 -19.64 -21.89
CA THR A 617 5.47 -20.46 -21.01
C THR A 617 6.06 -19.56 -19.92
N ILE A 618 5.89 -19.93 -18.65
CA ILE A 618 6.38 -19.13 -17.53
C ILE A 618 7.65 -19.79 -16.97
N VAL A 619 8.74 -19.03 -16.87
CA VAL A 619 10.07 -19.50 -16.49
C VAL A 619 10.51 -18.86 -15.16
N GLY A 620 9.59 -18.88 -14.20
CA GLY A 620 9.77 -18.41 -12.82
C GLY A 620 9.01 -19.31 -11.85
N LYS A 621 9.28 -19.19 -10.55
CA LYS A 621 8.55 -19.91 -9.50
C LYS A 621 7.07 -19.50 -9.51
N PRO A 622 6.11 -20.44 -9.30
CA PRO A 622 6.27 -21.85 -8.93
C PRO A 622 6.47 -22.82 -10.11
N HIS A 623 6.69 -22.34 -11.33
CA HIS A 623 6.60 -23.15 -12.53
C HIS A 623 7.82 -24.06 -12.73
N LYS A 624 7.52 -25.31 -13.13
CA LYS A 624 8.51 -26.37 -13.40
C LYS A 624 9.66 -25.97 -14.34
N PRO A 625 9.46 -25.18 -15.42
CA PRO A 625 10.54 -24.81 -16.33
C PRO A 625 11.76 -24.16 -15.66
N MET A 626 11.56 -23.33 -14.62
CA MET A 626 12.69 -22.73 -13.91
C MET A 626 13.53 -23.79 -13.17
N LEU A 627 12.87 -24.78 -12.56
CA LEU A 627 13.58 -25.87 -11.89
C LEU A 627 14.29 -26.78 -12.89
N ASP A 628 13.65 -27.10 -14.02
CA ASP A 628 14.26 -27.91 -15.06
C ASP A 628 15.55 -27.22 -15.58
N CYS A 629 15.56 -25.89 -15.72
CA CYS A 629 16.76 -25.11 -16.04
C CYS A 629 17.85 -25.21 -14.95
N ILE A 630 17.46 -25.15 -13.69
CA ILE A 630 18.38 -25.29 -12.54
C ILE A 630 19.00 -26.70 -12.54
N ILE A 631 18.19 -27.75 -12.65
CA ILE A 631 18.64 -29.15 -12.65
C ILE A 631 19.57 -29.41 -13.84
N ALA A 632 19.19 -28.96 -15.04
CA ALA A 632 20.00 -29.11 -16.26
C ALA A 632 21.33 -28.33 -16.24
N THR A 633 21.55 -27.49 -15.23
CA THR A 633 22.78 -26.69 -15.08
C THR A 633 23.59 -27.11 -13.86
N LYS A 634 22.95 -27.52 -12.77
CA LYS A 634 23.60 -27.84 -11.49
C LYS A 634 23.77 -29.32 -11.20
N ASN A 635 23.03 -30.19 -11.89
CA ASN A 635 23.14 -31.65 -11.78
C ASN A 635 23.12 -32.19 -10.32
N PHE A 636 22.18 -31.72 -9.49
CA PHE A 636 21.98 -32.25 -8.14
C PHE A 636 20.85 -33.29 -8.10
N ASP A 637 20.84 -34.14 -7.07
CA ASP A 637 19.73 -35.07 -6.77
C ASP A 637 18.55 -34.31 -6.12
N PRO A 638 17.38 -34.21 -6.78
CA PRO A 638 16.21 -33.54 -6.21
C PRO A 638 15.78 -34.08 -4.83
N LYS A 639 15.99 -35.37 -4.56
CA LYS A 639 15.63 -35.99 -3.27
C LYS A 639 16.51 -35.52 -2.11
N ARG A 640 17.69 -34.99 -2.41
CA ARG A 640 18.65 -34.41 -1.45
C ARG A 640 18.74 -32.89 -1.57
N ALA A 641 17.72 -32.27 -2.19
CA ALA A 641 17.60 -30.83 -2.29
C ALA A 641 16.41 -30.30 -1.49
N ILE A 642 16.55 -29.07 -0.99
CA ILE A 642 15.49 -28.35 -0.27
C ILE A 642 15.40 -26.90 -0.76
N MET A 643 14.18 -26.43 -0.99
CA MET A 643 13.87 -25.03 -1.26
C MET A 643 13.47 -24.33 0.04
N VAL A 644 14.12 -23.21 0.33
CA VAL A 644 13.85 -22.34 1.46
C VAL A 644 13.20 -21.07 0.95
N GLY A 645 11.97 -20.79 1.39
CA GLY A 645 11.16 -19.70 0.89
C GLY A 645 10.27 -19.10 1.96
N ASP A 646 9.74 -17.91 1.71
CA ASP A 646 8.80 -17.21 2.59
C ASP A 646 7.36 -17.24 2.04
N ARG A 647 7.17 -17.73 0.81
CA ARG A 647 5.87 -17.66 0.11
C ARG A 647 5.32 -19.02 -0.31
N LEU A 648 4.10 -19.34 0.13
CA LEU A 648 3.43 -20.62 -0.13
C LEU A 648 3.18 -20.86 -1.63
N ASN A 649 2.57 -19.89 -2.31
CA ASN A 649 2.14 -20.02 -3.70
C ASN A 649 3.27 -19.83 -4.73
N THR A 650 4.50 -19.60 -4.28
CA THR A 650 5.68 -19.52 -5.15
C THR A 650 6.72 -20.53 -4.71
N ASP A 651 7.33 -20.40 -3.54
CA ASP A 651 8.50 -21.21 -3.18
C ASP A 651 8.12 -22.62 -2.75
N ILE A 652 7.07 -22.76 -1.95
CA ILE A 652 6.63 -24.07 -1.48
C ILE A 652 5.94 -24.84 -2.60
N GLU A 653 5.15 -24.17 -3.44
CA GLU A 653 4.62 -24.77 -4.67
C GLU A 653 5.72 -25.10 -5.69
N PHE A 654 6.76 -24.27 -5.83
CA PHE A 654 7.93 -24.56 -6.65
C PHE A 654 8.63 -25.84 -6.21
N ALA A 655 8.84 -25.98 -4.90
CA ALA A 655 9.46 -27.16 -4.32
C ALA A 655 8.65 -28.43 -4.61
N LYS A 656 7.33 -28.36 -4.37
CA LYS A 656 6.40 -29.47 -4.61
C LYS A 656 6.30 -29.86 -6.07
N ALA A 657 6.15 -28.88 -6.97
CA ALA A 657 6.14 -29.11 -8.42
C ALA A 657 7.46 -29.73 -8.89
N GLY A 658 8.54 -29.46 -8.17
CA GLY A 658 9.86 -29.99 -8.41
C GLY A 658 10.20 -31.34 -7.80
N GLY A 659 9.38 -31.84 -6.89
CA GLY A 659 9.72 -33.03 -6.10
C GLY A 659 10.97 -32.82 -5.21
N ILE A 660 11.26 -31.59 -4.81
CA ILE A 660 12.29 -31.25 -3.81
C ILE A 660 11.62 -30.91 -2.48
N ALA A 661 12.34 -31.05 -1.37
CA ALA A 661 11.80 -30.70 -0.06
C ALA A 661 11.57 -29.18 0.06
N SER A 662 10.70 -28.78 0.98
CA SER A 662 10.31 -27.39 1.18
C SER A 662 10.43 -26.96 2.65
N MET A 663 11.06 -25.80 2.88
CA MET A 663 11.13 -25.16 4.19
C MET A 663 10.56 -23.74 4.10
N LEU A 664 9.52 -23.48 4.87
CA LEU A 664 8.95 -22.14 5.01
C LEU A 664 9.66 -21.38 6.14
N VAL A 665 10.09 -20.15 5.86
CA VAL A 665 10.52 -19.18 6.88
C VAL A 665 9.40 -18.17 7.16
N LEU A 666 9.31 -17.66 8.39
CA LEU A 666 8.26 -16.71 8.80
C LEU A 666 8.74 -15.24 8.80
N THR A 667 9.88 -14.96 8.17
CA THR A 667 10.46 -13.62 8.03
C THR A 667 9.89 -12.80 6.87
N GLY A 668 9.08 -13.41 6.00
CA GLY A 668 8.55 -12.76 4.80
C GLY A 668 7.01 -12.80 4.71
N ILE A 669 6.47 -13.18 3.55
CA ILE A 669 5.07 -12.95 3.18
C ILE A 669 4.10 -13.88 3.91
N SER A 670 4.34 -15.19 3.90
CA SER A 670 3.36 -16.15 4.41
C SER A 670 3.40 -16.25 5.92
N LYS A 671 2.23 -16.37 6.53
CA LYS A 671 2.08 -16.48 7.98
C LYS A 671 1.74 -17.91 8.41
N ARG A 672 2.01 -18.22 9.67
CA ARG A 672 1.77 -19.56 10.25
C ARG A 672 0.30 -20.01 10.16
N ASP A 673 -0.65 -19.09 10.25
CA ASP A 673 -2.08 -19.37 10.13
C ASP A 673 -2.51 -19.81 8.73
N GLU A 674 -1.70 -19.55 7.69
CA GLU A 674 -1.99 -20.01 6.32
C GLU A 674 -1.66 -21.48 6.08
N ILE A 675 -0.82 -22.08 6.94
CA ILE A 675 -0.45 -23.50 6.91
C ILE A 675 -1.14 -24.33 8.00
N GLU A 676 -1.83 -23.68 8.93
CA GLU A 676 -2.56 -24.31 10.04
C GLU A 676 -4.08 -24.28 9.77
N GLY A 677 -4.74 -25.44 9.83
CA GLY A 677 -6.22 -25.54 9.75
C GLY A 677 -6.77 -26.22 8.49
N PRO A 678 -8.10 -26.42 8.42
CA PRO A 678 -8.76 -27.22 7.38
C PRO A 678 -8.75 -26.59 5.98
N HIS A 679 -8.25 -25.35 5.84
CA HIS A 679 -8.19 -24.61 4.59
C HIS A 679 -6.77 -24.43 4.04
N ALA A 680 -5.75 -24.99 4.70
CA ALA A 680 -4.37 -24.96 4.23
C ALA A 680 -4.24 -25.72 2.90
N LYS A 681 -4.08 -24.99 1.79
CA LYS A 681 -3.93 -25.58 0.44
C LYS A 681 -2.54 -26.15 0.21
N THR A 682 -1.53 -25.47 0.73
CA THR A 682 -0.12 -25.79 0.52
C THR A 682 0.58 -25.84 1.88
N VAL A 683 0.96 -27.03 2.32
CA VAL A 683 1.71 -27.25 3.57
C VAL A 683 3.18 -27.54 3.25
N PRO A 684 4.17 -26.86 3.86
CA PRO A 684 5.60 -27.13 3.65
C PRO A 684 6.04 -28.42 4.36
N ASP A 685 7.22 -28.97 4.04
CA ASP A 685 7.76 -30.11 4.80
C ASP A 685 8.33 -29.67 6.15
N TYR A 686 8.95 -28.49 6.17
CA TYR A 686 9.55 -27.88 7.35
C TYR A 686 9.06 -26.45 7.56
N LEU A 687 8.99 -26.05 8.83
CA LEU A 687 8.78 -24.67 9.24
C LEU A 687 9.95 -24.23 10.12
N ILE A 688 10.39 -22.99 9.97
CA ILE A 688 11.34 -22.33 10.88
C ILE A 688 10.95 -20.85 11.00
N ASP A 689 11.20 -20.21 12.14
CA ASP A 689 10.81 -18.81 12.33
C ASP A 689 11.70 -17.89 11.47
N SER A 690 13.02 -18.11 11.46
CA SER A 690 13.99 -17.41 10.61
C SER A 690 15.06 -18.37 10.07
N LEU A 691 15.55 -18.13 8.85
CA LEU A 691 16.74 -18.83 8.34
C LEU A 691 17.95 -18.65 9.29
N GLY A 692 18.04 -17.49 9.93
CA GLY A 692 19.09 -17.18 10.91
C GLY A 692 19.10 -18.08 12.14
N ASP A 693 18.01 -18.79 12.44
CA ASP A 693 17.94 -19.68 13.60
C ASP A 693 18.82 -20.94 13.42
N LEU A 694 19.16 -21.29 12.18
CA LEU A 694 20.15 -22.33 11.89
C LEU A 694 21.56 -21.98 12.38
N ASP A 695 21.82 -20.72 12.72
CA ASP A 695 23.11 -20.29 13.28
C ASP A 695 23.41 -20.93 14.65
N ALA A 696 22.39 -21.46 15.34
CA ALA A 696 22.55 -22.22 16.57
C ALA A 696 23.35 -23.52 16.39
N VAL A 697 23.57 -23.95 15.15
CA VAL A 697 24.41 -25.08 14.79
C VAL A 697 25.84 -24.59 14.49
N PRO A 698 26.89 -25.22 15.06
CA PRO A 698 28.27 -24.79 14.85
C PRO A 698 28.78 -25.01 13.44
#